data_AF-A0A7X8L6P6-F1
#
_entry.id   AF-A0A7X8L6P6-F1
#
_cell.length_a   1.000
_cell.length_b   1.000
_cell.length_c   1.000
_cell.angle_alpha   90.00
_cell.angle_beta   90.00
_cell.angle_gamma   90.00
#
_symmetry.space_group_name_H-M   'P 1'
#
loop_
_entity.id
_entity.type
_entity.pdbx_description
1 polymer ?
#
loop_
_entity_poly.entity_id
_entity_poly.type
_entity_poly.pdbx_seq_one_letter_code
_entity_poly.pdbx_strand_id
1 'polypeptide(L)'
;MKYLRKSLIFIIIFILLLNLSAFAETNDTTVKKGEDFRGLWVATVVNIDYPTKATTDSQILKSEALQVLEYAKNTGFNAVFLQVRPSGDALYRSKYYPWSKYLTGKQGVAPSGGFDPLDFWISEAHKRGLELHAWINPYRVTKRSSGEPTHDFASLHSSNPAKKNPSWTVKHSDGNIYLNPGLPETRQMIVNGVLEIIENYSVDGIHFDDYFYPDKSFNDNETYKKYNPAKKSLDDWRRDNVNTLIKDVSAAIKSTGKSNIRFGISPFGIWANKSSNPKGSDTKGLESYSSHYADSLYWIKNGLIDYIVPQIYWNIGYSIADYKKLAAWWENAVSGTNVDLYIGHAAYKAENPDPKSPWYGTAEIERQLYLNDSSKIIKGSIFFNYNVMAKSAALTNTVKAIFDGRDGKSPKVNVSISRPTSDITTSMESFYLNGTSDPSQPLYLNGKLVENRSSKGYFGVLVPLSVGKNTFTLSQANSSDTCTITRKASSGSEKMSAVEIPSSSTFPQSQEFWMPGEKIKLSCQAPAGSKVSVTLNGKNYSMKQISGPTNPSGLYKATYSVEYTMPSFSGAPRNIDLGAPIYTVNYKGTVKTKKAPANIGVIMKGSPYYAEALYDVVDTYNAPVSGNGAAYELYKGMVDSVTGMTGSYARLSSGQWVFKDKVKIYSQKTPVNTVVRKATYEVGKDNDVFELTMTSSAAAIVSFDGQNVVLNVSAPSSAAMPKLPGDALISTIKDSTSIYKSEYVLTKKDGATIEGYYVEKTDSGIKLVLKHKPKVQSLTKPLTGITIMLDAGHGGSDPGAIGPLGTAYSEKDINLNLAFKLKRELESQGANILMTRTDNSTISLAERLTLSRNARPDMFISLHANSMPDNVDISKIRGFSVFYREVFSKPSAQLVYDSVISAHGKNKHGVNKKNFYVTRNTWAPSFLIESDFVPNPVEFEWLTNDKEQDKLAKTISTAIVSYYMQ
;
A
#
# COMPACT_ATOMS: atom_id res chain seq x y z
N MET A 1 45.28 -52.78 -43.28
CA MET A 1 44.13 -51.93 -42.89
C MET A 1 43.00 -52.68 -42.16
N LYS A 2 43.31 -53.68 -41.31
CA LYS A 2 42.33 -54.31 -40.38
C LYS A 2 42.64 -54.04 -38.90
N TYR A 3 43.78 -53.41 -38.60
CA TYR A 3 44.26 -53.15 -37.24
C TYR A 3 44.00 -51.72 -36.74
N LEU A 4 43.81 -50.72 -37.62
CA LEU A 4 43.45 -49.35 -37.18
C LEU A 4 41.98 -49.20 -36.74
N ARG A 5 41.08 -50.08 -37.19
CA ARG A 5 39.65 -50.05 -36.79
C ARG A 5 39.39 -50.66 -35.41
N LYS A 6 40.25 -51.56 -34.92
CA LYS A 6 40.10 -52.16 -33.57
C LYS A 6 40.56 -51.22 -32.46
N SER A 7 41.61 -50.42 -32.69
CA SER A 7 42.09 -49.46 -31.70
C SER A 7 41.15 -48.26 -31.51
N LEU A 8 40.45 -47.83 -32.56
CA LEU A 8 39.49 -46.71 -32.45
C LEU A 8 38.21 -47.10 -31.70
N ILE A 9 37.75 -48.35 -31.86
CA ILE A 9 36.60 -48.89 -31.11
C ILE A 9 36.96 -49.12 -29.64
N PHE A 10 38.19 -49.59 -29.35
CA PHE A 10 38.66 -49.72 -27.96
C PHE A 10 38.80 -48.37 -27.25
N ILE A 11 39.27 -47.32 -27.94
CA ILE A 11 39.38 -45.99 -27.33
C ILE A 11 38.00 -45.36 -27.10
N ILE A 12 37.02 -45.57 -27.98
CA ILE A 12 35.65 -45.07 -27.78
C ILE A 12 34.93 -45.85 -26.67
N ILE A 13 35.14 -47.17 -26.56
CA ILE A 13 34.60 -47.97 -25.45
C ILE A 13 35.30 -47.64 -24.12
N PHE A 14 36.60 -47.35 -24.11
CA PHE A 14 37.34 -46.96 -22.89
C PHE A 14 36.95 -45.55 -22.42
N ILE A 15 36.65 -44.63 -23.34
CA ILE A 15 36.13 -43.29 -23.01
C ILE A 15 34.65 -43.35 -22.58
N LEU A 16 33.84 -44.27 -23.11
CA LEU A 16 32.48 -44.50 -22.59
C LEU A 16 32.48 -45.19 -21.22
N LEU A 17 33.41 -46.11 -20.95
CA LEU A 17 33.54 -46.77 -19.64
C LEU A 17 34.13 -45.86 -18.56
N LEU A 18 34.96 -44.87 -18.92
CA LEU A 18 35.42 -43.83 -17.98
C LEU A 18 34.37 -42.75 -17.67
N ASN A 19 33.30 -42.66 -18.47
CA ASN A 19 32.15 -41.77 -18.19
C ASN A 19 30.93 -42.49 -17.57
N LEU A 20 30.97 -43.81 -17.42
CA LEU A 20 29.92 -44.62 -16.78
C LEU A 20 30.19 -44.96 -15.30
N SER A 21 31.35 -44.57 -14.76
CA SER A 21 31.71 -44.70 -13.34
C SER A 21 31.55 -43.40 -12.53
N ALA A 22 30.96 -42.35 -13.12
CA ALA A 22 30.69 -41.06 -12.46
C ALA A 22 29.21 -40.84 -12.09
N PHE A 23 28.35 -41.85 -12.25
CA PHE A 23 26.96 -41.82 -11.79
C PHE A 23 26.60 -43.13 -11.07
N ALA A 24 27.35 -43.40 -10.02
CA ALA A 24 26.87 -44.17 -8.88
C ALA A 24 27.50 -43.57 -7.62
N GLU A 25 27.38 -42.25 -7.44
CA GLU A 25 27.16 -41.79 -6.07
C GLU A 25 25.81 -42.40 -5.68
N THR A 26 25.87 -43.46 -4.89
CA THR A 26 24.83 -43.74 -3.91
C THR A 26 24.53 -42.39 -3.28
N ASN A 27 23.38 -41.81 -3.59
CA ASN A 27 22.84 -40.69 -2.83
C ASN A 27 22.79 -41.19 -1.39
N ASP A 28 23.84 -40.86 -0.65
CA ASP A 28 23.90 -41.03 0.78
C ASP A 28 22.84 -40.05 1.30
N THR A 29 21.59 -40.53 1.35
CA THR A 29 20.45 -39.80 1.91
C THR A 29 20.54 -39.69 3.42
N THR A 30 21.73 -39.84 4.01
CA THR A 30 22.01 -39.31 5.33
C THR A 30 21.94 -37.78 5.23
N VAL A 31 20.79 -37.23 5.64
CA VAL A 31 20.65 -35.83 6.04
C VAL A 31 21.91 -35.45 6.82
N LYS A 32 22.71 -34.51 6.29
CA LYS A 32 23.90 -34.03 6.99
C LYS A 32 23.47 -33.59 8.39
N LYS A 33 24.11 -34.18 9.41
CA LYS A 33 23.88 -33.85 10.81
C LYS A 33 24.09 -32.35 11.05
N GLY A 34 22.98 -31.61 11.14
CA GLY A 34 22.78 -30.36 11.88
C GLY A 34 23.49 -29.10 11.39
N GLU A 35 22.72 -28.20 10.76
CA GLU A 35 22.78 -26.75 11.04
C GLU A 35 21.36 -26.12 11.11
N ASP A 36 20.35 -26.68 10.42
CA ASP A 36 18.97 -26.15 10.42
C ASP A 36 17.89 -27.26 10.46
N PHE A 37 17.56 -27.73 11.66
CA PHE A 37 16.51 -28.73 11.90
C PHE A 37 15.11 -28.09 11.86
N ARG A 38 14.22 -28.62 11.03
CA ARG A 38 12.90 -28.03 10.73
C ARG A 38 11.81 -29.07 10.96
N GLY A 39 11.30 -29.10 12.19
CA GLY A 39 10.33 -30.08 12.65
C GLY A 39 8.88 -29.59 12.61
N LEU A 40 7.96 -30.52 12.36
CA LEU A 40 6.52 -30.30 12.48
C LEU A 40 5.87 -31.35 13.39
N TRP A 41 5.19 -30.91 14.47
CA TRP A 41 4.41 -31.81 15.31
C TRP A 41 3.08 -32.16 14.66
N VAL A 42 2.75 -33.46 14.70
CA VAL A 42 1.48 -34.03 14.21
C VAL A 42 0.84 -34.80 15.38
N ALA A 43 -0.04 -34.12 16.08
CA ALA A 43 -0.76 -34.61 17.26
C ALA A 43 -1.98 -35.45 16.85
N THR A 44 -2.11 -36.61 17.47
CA THR A 44 -3.18 -37.58 17.18
C THR A 44 -4.22 -37.64 18.29
N VAL A 45 -3.84 -37.24 19.51
CA VAL A 45 -4.75 -37.07 20.64
C VAL A 45 -5.89 -36.13 20.24
N VAL A 46 -7.13 -36.53 20.53
CA VAL A 46 -8.37 -35.82 20.18
C VAL A 46 -8.45 -35.37 18.71
N ASN A 47 -7.74 -36.07 17.82
CA ASN A 47 -7.72 -35.79 16.38
C ASN A 47 -7.28 -34.34 16.08
N ILE A 48 -6.32 -33.79 16.85
CA ILE A 48 -5.80 -32.43 16.64
C ILE A 48 -5.29 -32.24 15.23
N ASP A 49 -4.49 -33.19 14.71
CA ASP A 49 -3.86 -33.16 13.38
C ASP A 49 -4.23 -34.37 12.54
N TYR A 50 -4.04 -35.59 13.08
CA TYR A 50 -4.22 -36.84 12.32
C TYR A 50 -4.83 -37.99 13.14
N PRO A 51 -5.72 -38.81 12.57
CA PRO A 51 -6.51 -38.48 11.38
C PRO A 51 -7.48 -37.33 11.69
N THR A 52 -7.97 -36.64 10.67
CA THR A 52 -8.93 -35.53 10.86
C THR A 52 -10.22 -36.00 11.53
N LYS A 53 -10.62 -37.23 11.21
CA LYS A 53 -11.69 -37.98 11.88
C LYS A 53 -11.28 -39.43 11.96
N ALA A 54 -11.55 -40.04 13.11
CA ALA A 54 -11.25 -41.45 13.30
C ALA A 54 -12.04 -42.34 12.32
N THR A 55 -11.35 -43.28 11.68
CA THR A 55 -11.90 -44.16 10.64
C THR A 55 -11.11 -45.47 10.56
N THR A 56 -11.77 -46.56 10.20
CA THR A 56 -11.09 -47.83 9.88
C THR A 56 -10.63 -47.90 8.43
N ASP A 57 -11.04 -46.97 7.56
CA ASP A 57 -10.67 -46.99 6.14
C ASP A 57 -9.18 -46.65 5.97
N SER A 58 -8.39 -47.64 5.56
CA SER A 58 -6.95 -47.47 5.35
C SER A 58 -6.62 -46.52 4.20
N GLN A 59 -7.50 -46.36 3.21
CA GLN A 59 -7.26 -45.43 2.11
C GLN A 59 -7.40 -43.98 2.56
N ILE A 60 -8.38 -43.68 3.43
CA ILE A 60 -8.53 -42.36 4.04
C ILE A 60 -7.30 -42.05 4.90
N LEU A 61 -6.90 -42.97 5.78
CA LEU A 61 -5.74 -42.80 6.64
C LEU A 61 -4.44 -42.57 5.84
N LYS A 62 -4.20 -43.36 4.79
CA LYS A 62 -3.06 -43.17 3.88
C LYS A 62 -3.11 -41.81 3.20
N SER A 63 -4.27 -41.41 2.69
CA SER A 63 -4.45 -40.13 2.02
C SER A 63 -4.14 -38.96 2.95
N GLU A 64 -4.67 -38.95 4.18
CA GLU A 64 -4.41 -37.89 5.14
C GLU A 64 -2.94 -37.86 5.59
N ALA A 65 -2.32 -39.03 5.78
CA ALA A 65 -0.88 -39.12 6.08
C ALA A 65 -0.04 -38.51 4.95
N LEU A 66 -0.35 -38.85 3.70
CA LEU A 66 0.31 -38.27 2.53
C LEU A 66 0.10 -36.76 2.44
N GLN A 67 -1.08 -36.24 2.79
CA GLN A 67 -1.34 -34.79 2.81
C GLN A 67 -0.40 -34.08 3.80
N VAL A 68 -0.22 -34.63 5.00
CA VAL A 68 0.69 -34.05 6.00
C VAL A 68 2.14 -34.09 5.53
N LEU A 69 2.60 -35.23 5.01
CA LEU A 69 3.98 -35.41 4.55
C LEU A 69 4.28 -34.53 3.32
N GLU A 70 3.31 -34.39 2.42
CA GLU A 70 3.43 -33.52 1.25
C GLU A 70 3.43 -32.05 1.66
N TYR A 71 2.60 -31.67 2.62
CA TYR A 71 2.65 -30.33 3.23
C TYR A 71 4.01 -30.05 3.87
N ALA A 72 4.53 -30.99 4.66
CA ALA A 72 5.83 -30.85 5.34
C ALA A 72 6.95 -30.61 4.32
N LYS A 73 7.04 -31.49 3.30
CA LYS A 73 8.01 -31.37 2.20
C LYS A 73 7.88 -30.04 1.46
N ASN A 74 6.66 -29.66 1.06
CA ASN A 74 6.43 -28.46 0.23
C ASN A 74 6.66 -27.16 0.99
N THR A 75 6.51 -27.18 2.32
CA THR A 75 6.81 -26.02 3.17
C THR A 75 8.30 -25.92 3.51
N GLY A 76 9.09 -26.98 3.25
CA GLY A 76 10.52 -27.00 3.52
C GLY A 76 10.91 -27.58 4.88
N PHE A 77 9.96 -28.23 5.59
CA PHE A 77 10.28 -29.04 6.77
C PHE A 77 11.13 -30.25 6.36
N ASN A 78 12.00 -30.70 7.26
CA ASN A 78 12.85 -31.87 7.06
C ASN A 78 12.60 -32.99 8.10
N ALA A 79 11.73 -32.76 9.10
CA ALA A 79 11.34 -33.77 10.07
C ALA A 79 9.87 -33.65 10.48
N VAL A 80 9.24 -34.80 10.76
CA VAL A 80 7.87 -34.90 11.28
C VAL A 80 7.87 -35.66 12.60
N PHE A 81 7.15 -35.12 13.58
CA PHE A 81 6.99 -35.69 14.92
C PHE A 81 5.56 -36.23 15.05
N LEU A 82 5.37 -37.49 14.64
CA LEU A 82 4.06 -38.14 14.64
C LEU A 82 3.74 -38.69 16.03
N GLN A 83 2.62 -38.28 16.62
CA GLN A 83 2.16 -38.83 17.89
C GLN A 83 1.65 -40.26 17.73
N VAL A 84 2.54 -41.24 17.92
CA VAL A 84 2.20 -42.67 17.78
C VAL A 84 1.59 -43.26 19.04
N ARG A 85 1.76 -42.59 20.19
CA ARG A 85 1.23 -43.02 21.49
C ARG A 85 0.56 -41.87 22.26
N PRO A 86 -0.69 -41.49 21.93
CA PRO A 86 -1.35 -40.32 22.51
C PRO A 86 -1.90 -40.56 23.93
N SER A 87 -2.47 -41.73 24.23
CA SER A 87 -3.06 -42.00 25.56
C SER A 87 -3.17 -43.52 25.86
N GLY A 88 -2.06 -44.14 26.25
CA GLY A 88 -2.03 -45.55 26.65
C GLY A 88 -2.43 -46.54 25.55
N ASP A 89 -2.26 -46.14 24.30
CA ASP A 89 -2.68 -46.82 23.08
C ASP A 89 -1.74 -46.50 21.91
N ALA A 90 -1.80 -47.25 20.80
CA ALA A 90 -0.82 -47.19 19.72
C ALA A 90 -1.47 -46.94 18.34
N LEU A 91 -0.79 -46.15 17.51
CA LEU A 91 -1.09 -46.00 16.07
C LEU A 91 -0.23 -46.92 15.20
N TYR A 92 0.20 -48.05 15.77
CA TYR A 92 1.04 -49.05 15.14
C TYR A 92 0.70 -50.43 15.72
N ARG A 93 1.13 -51.50 15.07
CA ARG A 93 0.95 -52.85 15.61
C ARG A 93 1.81 -53.03 16.86
N SER A 94 1.17 -53.21 18.01
CA SER A 94 1.84 -53.36 19.29
C SER A 94 1.43 -54.64 20.03
N LYS A 95 2.41 -55.32 20.64
CA LYS A 95 2.23 -56.42 21.61
C LYS A 95 1.85 -55.90 23.01
N TYR A 96 2.10 -54.61 23.29
CA TYR A 96 1.85 -54.00 24.61
C TYR A 96 0.58 -53.14 24.65
N TYR A 97 0.33 -52.35 23.61
CA TYR A 97 -0.72 -51.33 23.60
C TYR A 97 -1.85 -51.67 22.61
N PRO A 98 -3.13 -51.41 22.95
CA PRO A 98 -4.22 -51.55 22.00
C PRO A 98 -4.13 -50.48 20.91
N TRP A 99 -4.73 -50.74 19.75
CA TRP A 99 -4.95 -49.71 18.73
C TRP A 99 -5.64 -48.47 19.30
N SER A 100 -5.20 -47.29 18.87
CA SER A 100 -5.69 -46.04 19.41
C SER A 100 -7.13 -45.75 19.02
N LYS A 101 -7.91 -45.24 19.99
CA LYS A 101 -9.27 -44.77 19.72
C LYS A 101 -9.29 -43.59 18.75
N TYR A 102 -8.22 -42.78 18.72
CA TYR A 102 -8.16 -41.62 17.83
C TYR A 102 -7.91 -42.02 16.37
N LEU A 103 -7.42 -43.24 16.13
CA LEU A 103 -7.24 -43.75 14.78
C LEU A 103 -8.57 -44.22 14.17
N THR A 104 -9.32 -45.07 14.88
CA THR A 104 -10.49 -45.79 14.32
C THR A 104 -11.82 -45.47 14.98
N GLY A 105 -11.83 -44.64 16.03
CA GLY A 105 -13.01 -44.25 16.80
C GLY A 105 -13.25 -45.14 18.01
N LYS A 106 -12.60 -46.30 18.07
CA LYS A 106 -12.72 -47.27 19.17
C LYS A 106 -11.38 -47.92 19.49
N GLN A 107 -10.98 -47.85 20.76
CA GLN A 107 -9.72 -48.45 21.21
C GLN A 107 -9.72 -49.97 20.97
N GLY A 108 -8.59 -50.50 20.49
CA GLY A 108 -8.39 -51.92 20.18
C GLY A 108 -8.81 -52.33 18.76
N VAL A 109 -9.45 -51.44 17.99
CA VAL A 109 -9.85 -51.73 16.60
C VAL A 109 -8.76 -51.28 15.64
N ALA A 110 -8.24 -52.24 14.85
CA ALA A 110 -7.24 -51.99 13.82
C ALA A 110 -7.85 -51.32 12.57
N PRO A 111 -7.05 -50.60 11.77
CA PRO A 111 -7.43 -50.21 10.41
C PRO A 111 -7.71 -51.41 9.50
N SER A 112 -8.56 -51.20 8.49
CA SER A 112 -8.91 -52.19 7.47
C SER A 112 -7.71 -52.56 6.58
N GLY A 113 -7.80 -53.72 5.91
CA GLY A 113 -6.82 -54.13 4.91
C GLY A 113 -5.41 -54.42 5.46
N GLY A 114 -5.27 -54.65 6.77
CA GLY A 114 -3.98 -54.92 7.39
C GLY A 114 -3.05 -53.70 7.43
N PHE A 115 -3.58 -52.49 7.30
CA PHE A 115 -2.76 -51.29 7.27
C PHE A 115 -2.08 -51.02 8.63
N ASP A 116 -0.76 -50.86 8.59
CA ASP A 116 0.03 -50.36 9.71
C ASP A 116 0.39 -48.88 9.47
N PRO A 117 -0.19 -47.93 10.23
CA PRO A 117 0.04 -46.52 9.99
C PRO A 117 1.50 -46.11 10.18
N LEU A 118 2.18 -46.56 11.25
CA LEU A 118 3.54 -46.09 11.53
C LEU A 118 4.52 -46.51 10.45
N ASP A 119 4.46 -47.77 10.01
CA ASP A 119 5.29 -48.28 8.91
C ASP A 119 5.07 -47.46 7.62
N PHE A 120 3.80 -47.17 7.29
CA PHE A 120 3.48 -46.35 6.13
C PHE A 120 4.00 -44.92 6.24
N TRP A 121 3.79 -44.27 7.40
CA TRP A 121 4.27 -42.91 7.65
C TRP A 121 5.79 -42.82 7.52
N ILE A 122 6.53 -43.79 8.06
CA ILE A 122 8.00 -43.85 7.95
C ILE A 122 8.43 -43.99 6.49
N SER A 123 7.90 -45.01 5.80
CA SER A 123 8.22 -45.26 4.39
C SER A 123 7.95 -44.03 3.52
N GLU A 124 6.79 -43.38 3.70
CA GLU A 124 6.40 -42.22 2.89
C GLU A 124 7.13 -40.93 3.30
N ALA A 125 7.54 -40.78 4.55
CA ALA A 125 8.39 -39.67 5.01
C ALA A 125 9.78 -39.79 4.39
N HIS A 126 10.41 -40.97 4.48
CA HIS A 126 11.74 -41.23 3.93
C HIS A 126 11.79 -41.03 2.41
N LYS A 127 10.76 -41.48 1.67
CA LYS A 127 10.63 -41.21 0.22
C LYS A 127 10.61 -39.71 -0.14
N ARG A 128 10.26 -38.87 0.83
CA ARG A 128 10.18 -37.40 0.70
C ARG A 128 11.40 -36.68 1.27
N GLY A 129 12.39 -37.42 1.79
CA GLY A 129 13.55 -36.85 2.46
C GLY A 129 13.23 -36.25 3.83
N LEU A 130 12.16 -36.73 4.48
CA LEU A 130 11.74 -36.31 5.82
C LEU A 130 12.17 -37.35 6.84
N GLU A 131 12.77 -36.92 7.94
CA GLU A 131 12.94 -37.76 9.12
C GLU A 131 11.58 -37.94 9.85
N LEU A 132 11.36 -39.11 10.45
CA LEU A 132 10.19 -39.38 11.28
C LEU A 132 10.59 -39.73 12.72
N HIS A 133 10.14 -38.88 13.64
CA HIS A 133 10.30 -39.06 15.07
C HIS A 133 8.99 -39.57 15.67
N ALA A 134 9.03 -40.75 16.31
CA ALA A 134 7.89 -41.33 16.99
C ALA A 134 7.64 -40.59 18.32
N TRP A 135 6.59 -39.78 18.36
CA TRP A 135 6.18 -39.02 19.53
C TRP A 135 5.27 -39.86 20.44
N ILE A 136 5.68 -39.96 21.71
CA ILE A 136 5.08 -40.77 22.75
C ILE A 136 4.73 -39.90 23.95
N ASN A 137 3.48 -40.00 24.42
CA ASN A 137 3.12 -39.54 25.75
C ASN A 137 3.42 -40.65 26.78
N PRO A 138 4.30 -40.43 27.77
CA PRO A 138 4.78 -41.50 28.65
C PRO A 138 3.70 -42.05 29.60
N TYR A 139 2.90 -41.20 30.24
CA TYR A 139 2.07 -41.64 31.38
C TYR A 139 0.56 -41.51 31.17
N ARG A 140 0.09 -40.74 30.20
CA ARG A 140 -1.34 -40.56 29.98
C ARG A 140 -2.00 -41.87 29.56
N VAL A 141 -3.08 -42.26 30.24
CA VAL A 141 -3.92 -43.42 29.87
C VAL A 141 -5.23 -42.94 29.25
N THR A 142 -5.85 -41.90 29.81
CA THR A 142 -7.07 -41.31 29.24
C THR A 142 -6.92 -39.81 29.08
N LYS A 143 -7.62 -39.26 28.09
CA LYS A 143 -7.81 -37.81 27.91
C LYS A 143 -9.28 -37.56 27.60
N ARG A 144 -9.97 -36.99 28.59
CA ARG A 144 -11.37 -36.61 28.51
C ARG A 144 -11.52 -35.27 27.80
N SER A 145 -12.39 -35.25 26.80
CA SER A 145 -12.86 -34.01 26.16
C SER A 145 -14.08 -33.46 26.88
N SER A 146 -14.31 -32.15 26.78
CA SER A 146 -15.53 -31.52 27.32
C SER A 146 -16.78 -32.15 26.67
N GLY A 147 -17.73 -32.61 27.49
CA GLY A 147 -18.94 -33.30 27.02
C GLY A 147 -18.82 -34.83 26.92
N GLU A 148 -17.62 -35.42 27.05
CA GLU A 148 -17.50 -36.88 27.16
C GLU A 148 -17.92 -37.36 28.57
N PRO A 149 -18.59 -38.52 28.69
CA PRO A 149 -18.78 -39.20 29.96
C PRO A 149 -17.43 -39.36 30.70
N THR A 150 -17.46 -39.47 32.02
CA THR A 150 -16.23 -39.72 32.78
C THR A 150 -15.56 -41.00 32.28
N HIS A 151 -14.30 -40.89 31.85
CA HIS A 151 -13.51 -42.06 31.46
C HIS A 151 -13.21 -42.92 32.69
N ASP A 152 -13.57 -44.19 32.64
CA ASP A 152 -13.24 -45.20 33.63
C ASP A 152 -12.51 -46.39 32.98
N PHE A 153 -12.06 -47.36 33.77
CA PHE A 153 -11.42 -48.57 33.22
C PHE A 153 -12.38 -49.41 32.34
N ALA A 154 -13.70 -49.27 32.54
CA ALA A 154 -14.67 -50.00 31.72
C ALA A 154 -14.60 -49.53 30.25
N SER A 155 -14.36 -48.23 30.03
CA SER A 155 -14.18 -47.64 28.70
C SER A 155 -12.91 -48.07 27.94
N LEU A 156 -11.91 -48.66 28.63
CA LEU A 156 -10.68 -49.13 28.01
C LEU A 156 -10.84 -50.52 27.37
N HIS A 157 -10.11 -50.77 26.28
CA HIS A 157 -10.06 -52.10 25.66
C HIS A 157 -9.46 -53.15 26.63
N SER A 158 -9.89 -54.41 26.55
CA SER A 158 -9.44 -55.48 27.45
C SER A 158 -7.93 -55.73 27.40
N SER A 159 -7.29 -55.43 26.27
CA SER A 159 -5.83 -55.54 26.12
C SER A 159 -5.07 -54.35 26.71
N ASN A 160 -5.72 -53.25 27.08
CA ASN A 160 -5.07 -52.05 27.61
C ASN A 160 -4.30 -52.36 28.91
N PRO A 161 -3.01 -52.00 29.00
CA PRO A 161 -2.21 -52.29 30.20
C PRO A 161 -2.78 -51.72 31.50
N ALA A 162 -3.40 -50.54 31.45
CA ALA A 162 -4.05 -49.93 32.61
C ALA A 162 -5.28 -50.72 33.08
N LYS A 163 -5.98 -51.40 32.16
CA LYS A 163 -7.12 -52.25 32.51
C LYS A 163 -6.68 -53.61 33.05
N LYS A 164 -5.60 -54.17 32.50
CA LYS A 164 -4.98 -55.41 33.00
C LYS A 164 -4.33 -55.23 34.36
N ASN A 165 -3.77 -54.05 34.62
CA ASN A 165 -3.06 -53.72 35.84
C ASN A 165 -3.60 -52.40 36.44
N PRO A 166 -4.82 -52.37 37.01
CA PRO A 166 -5.39 -51.13 37.56
C PRO A 166 -4.53 -50.50 38.66
N SER A 167 -3.80 -51.30 39.43
CA SER A 167 -2.85 -50.86 40.47
C SER A 167 -1.67 -50.04 39.93
N TRP A 168 -1.43 -50.05 38.62
CA TRP A 168 -0.39 -49.26 37.98
C TRP A 168 -0.78 -47.80 37.74
N THR A 169 -2.02 -47.43 38.05
CA THR A 169 -2.59 -46.16 37.63
C THR A 169 -3.12 -45.33 38.79
N VAL A 170 -3.24 -44.03 38.54
CA VAL A 170 -3.89 -43.07 39.43
C VAL A 170 -4.99 -42.37 38.65
N LYS A 171 -6.22 -42.41 39.18
CA LYS A 171 -7.31 -41.56 38.72
C LYS A 171 -7.15 -40.18 39.34
N HIS A 172 -6.99 -39.17 38.51
CA HIS A 172 -6.68 -37.82 38.93
C HIS A 172 -7.95 -36.94 38.99
N SER A 173 -7.87 -35.83 39.72
CA SER A 173 -9.00 -34.91 39.96
C SER A 173 -9.52 -34.23 38.69
N ASP A 174 -8.71 -34.18 37.63
CA ASP A 174 -9.08 -33.71 36.28
C ASP A 174 -9.97 -34.72 35.52
N GLY A 175 -10.28 -35.86 36.13
CA GLY A 175 -11.11 -36.91 35.55
C GLY A 175 -10.38 -37.86 34.60
N ASN A 176 -9.05 -37.76 34.48
CA ASN A 176 -8.22 -38.64 33.67
C ASN A 176 -7.52 -39.71 34.51
N ILE A 177 -7.02 -40.74 33.84
CA ILE A 177 -6.21 -41.82 34.41
C ILE A 177 -4.80 -41.69 33.86
N TYR A 178 -3.83 -41.83 34.75
CA TYR A 178 -2.40 -41.76 34.43
C TYR A 178 -1.69 -42.98 35.00
N LEU A 179 -0.67 -43.48 34.31
CA LEU A 179 0.29 -44.42 34.87
C LEU A 179 1.05 -43.74 36.00
N ASN A 180 1.27 -44.44 37.10
CA ASN A 180 2.02 -43.92 38.23
C ASN A 180 3.53 -43.99 37.93
N PRO A 181 4.24 -42.86 37.79
CA PRO A 181 5.67 -42.87 37.44
C PRO A 181 6.56 -43.50 38.54
N GLY A 182 6.06 -43.56 39.78
CA GLY A 182 6.77 -44.14 40.93
C GLY A 182 6.91 -45.65 40.92
N LEU A 183 6.11 -46.35 40.11
CA LEU A 183 6.16 -47.81 40.00
C LEU A 183 7.24 -48.25 38.99
N PRO A 184 8.16 -49.15 39.34
CA PRO A 184 9.11 -49.71 38.39
C PRO A 184 8.45 -50.38 37.19
N GLU A 185 7.32 -51.06 37.41
CA GLU A 185 6.59 -51.81 36.39
C GLU A 185 6.01 -50.90 35.30
N THR A 186 5.54 -49.69 35.67
CA THR A 186 5.03 -48.71 34.69
C THR A 186 6.16 -48.17 33.82
N ARG A 187 7.31 -47.85 34.42
CA ARG A 187 8.50 -47.38 33.69
C ARG A 187 9.01 -48.45 32.74
N GLN A 188 9.13 -49.70 33.20
CA GLN A 188 9.59 -50.81 32.37
C GLN A 188 8.65 -51.07 31.19
N MET A 189 7.33 -50.96 31.38
CA MET A 189 6.37 -51.08 30.29
C MET A 189 6.59 -49.99 29.22
N ILE A 190 6.85 -48.74 29.65
CA ILE A 190 7.12 -47.64 28.73
C ILE A 190 8.42 -47.89 27.95
N VAL A 191 9.48 -48.35 28.62
CA VAL A 191 10.76 -48.74 28.00
C VAL A 191 10.54 -49.84 26.96
N ASN A 192 9.78 -50.88 27.30
CA ASN A 192 9.46 -51.97 26.38
C ASN A 192 8.68 -51.48 25.15
N GLY A 193 7.77 -50.52 25.31
CA GLY A 193 7.07 -49.89 24.19
C GLY A 193 7.99 -49.08 23.27
N VAL A 194 9.00 -48.40 23.83
CA VAL A 194 10.02 -47.72 23.04
C VAL A 194 10.88 -48.72 22.26
N LEU A 195 11.35 -49.78 22.93
CA LEU A 195 12.13 -50.84 22.28
C LEU A 195 11.33 -51.53 21.17
N GLU A 196 10.04 -51.79 21.39
CA GLU A 196 9.16 -52.34 20.35
C GLU A 196 9.13 -51.46 19.10
N ILE A 197 9.02 -50.14 19.24
CA ILE A 197 9.04 -49.24 18.09
C ILE A 197 10.38 -49.33 17.37
N ILE A 198 11.48 -49.30 18.12
CA ILE A 198 12.84 -49.30 17.55
C ILE A 198 13.17 -50.62 16.87
N GLU A 199 12.76 -51.75 17.43
CA GLU A 199 13.02 -53.08 16.90
C GLU A 199 12.26 -53.31 15.60
N ASN A 200 11.01 -52.84 15.52
CA ASN A 200 10.10 -53.15 14.43
C ASN A 200 10.02 -52.08 13.35
N TYR A 201 10.39 -50.83 13.63
CA TYR A 201 10.21 -49.71 12.71
C TYR A 201 11.50 -48.88 12.56
N SER A 202 11.80 -48.46 11.34
CA SER A 202 12.97 -47.62 11.02
C SER A 202 12.72 -46.14 11.32
N VAL A 203 12.40 -45.81 12.58
CA VAL A 203 12.26 -44.41 13.02
C VAL A 203 13.63 -43.71 13.10
N ASP A 204 13.65 -42.40 12.88
CA ASP A 204 14.86 -41.57 13.02
C ASP A 204 15.04 -41.06 14.46
N GLY A 205 13.96 -41.09 15.25
CA GLY A 205 14.04 -40.76 16.66
C GLY A 205 12.82 -41.12 17.49
N ILE A 206 13.02 -41.08 18.79
CA ILE A 206 12.00 -41.15 19.83
C ILE A 206 11.83 -39.75 20.42
N HIS A 207 10.58 -39.32 20.60
CA HIS A 207 10.25 -38.01 21.11
C HIS A 207 9.25 -38.09 22.27
N PHE A 208 9.58 -37.53 23.43
CA PHE A 208 8.59 -37.28 24.50
C PHE A 208 8.19 -35.80 24.52
N ASP A 209 6.94 -35.52 24.83
CA ASP A 209 6.44 -34.15 25.03
C ASP A 209 6.58 -33.70 26.50
N ASP A 210 5.77 -32.73 26.91
CA ASP A 210 5.84 -32.01 28.18
C ASP A 210 5.06 -32.68 29.33
N TYR A 211 4.35 -33.77 29.07
CA TYR A 211 3.47 -34.39 30.05
C TYR A 211 4.14 -35.49 30.86
N PHE A 212 4.56 -35.13 32.08
CA PHE A 212 5.09 -36.06 33.07
C PHE A 212 4.03 -36.36 34.14
N TYR A 213 4.21 -35.87 35.38
CA TYR A 213 3.12 -35.81 36.34
C TYR A 213 2.12 -34.71 35.92
N PRO A 214 0.80 -34.89 36.12
CA PRO A 214 -0.19 -33.89 35.73
C PRO A 214 -0.13 -32.62 36.58
N ASP A 215 0.07 -32.76 37.90
CA ASP A 215 0.36 -31.66 38.83
C ASP A 215 0.85 -32.20 40.19
N LYS A 216 1.01 -31.31 41.18
CA LYS A 216 1.48 -31.62 42.54
C LYS A 216 0.51 -32.47 43.37
N SER A 217 -0.77 -32.51 43.02
CA SER A 217 -1.83 -33.21 43.77
C SER A 217 -1.96 -34.70 43.45
N PHE A 218 -1.07 -35.23 42.60
CA PHE A 218 -1.07 -36.64 42.22
C PHE A 218 -1.10 -37.60 43.43
N ASN A 219 -2.01 -38.56 43.45
CA ASN A 219 -2.20 -39.44 44.61
C ASN A 219 -1.34 -40.71 44.51
N ASP A 220 -0.05 -40.59 44.82
CA ASP A 220 0.94 -41.68 44.82
C ASP A 220 1.49 -41.99 46.23
N ASN A 221 0.80 -41.56 47.30
CA ASN A 221 1.26 -41.65 48.69
C ASN A 221 1.69 -43.07 49.11
N GLU A 222 0.93 -44.09 48.71
CA GLU A 222 1.27 -45.49 49.01
C GLU A 222 2.50 -45.97 48.24
N THR A 223 2.62 -45.55 46.98
CA THR A 223 3.80 -45.84 46.14
C THR A 223 5.03 -45.15 46.71
N TYR A 224 4.90 -43.88 47.13
CA TYR A 224 5.96 -43.12 47.80
C TYR A 224 6.45 -43.83 49.07
N LYS A 225 5.53 -44.29 49.95
CA LYS A 225 5.90 -45.04 51.15
C LYS A 225 6.66 -46.34 50.83
N LYS A 226 6.26 -47.03 49.77
CA LYS A 226 6.82 -48.34 49.39
C LYS A 226 8.14 -48.24 48.62
N TYR A 227 8.29 -47.26 47.72
CA TYR A 227 9.39 -47.17 46.75
C TYR A 227 10.30 -45.94 46.96
N ASN A 228 10.42 -45.45 48.20
CA ASN A 228 11.36 -44.38 48.58
C ASN A 228 12.33 -44.81 49.71
N PRO A 229 13.18 -45.84 49.50
CA PRO A 229 14.11 -46.31 50.53
C PRO A 229 15.16 -45.24 50.90
N ALA A 230 15.46 -44.32 49.98
CA ALA A 230 16.40 -43.22 50.19
C ALA A 230 15.81 -42.04 50.99
N LYS A 231 14.54 -42.11 51.41
CA LYS A 231 13.83 -41.08 52.19
C LYS A 231 13.93 -39.67 51.59
N LYS A 232 13.92 -39.56 50.26
CA LYS A 232 13.90 -38.27 49.55
C LYS A 232 12.59 -37.53 49.85
N SER A 233 12.58 -36.20 49.71
CA SER A 233 11.32 -35.45 49.75
C SER A 233 10.37 -35.96 48.65
N LEU A 234 9.05 -35.76 48.81
CA LEU A 234 8.07 -36.20 47.81
C LEU A 234 8.37 -35.61 46.43
N ASP A 235 8.70 -34.32 46.37
CA ASP A 235 9.01 -33.61 45.13
C ASP A 235 10.30 -34.11 44.47
N ASP A 236 11.37 -34.37 45.25
CA ASP A 236 12.62 -34.93 44.72
C ASP A 236 12.42 -36.37 44.23
N TRP A 237 11.68 -37.17 45.00
CA TRP A 237 11.35 -38.54 44.62
C TRP A 237 10.56 -38.59 43.31
N ARG A 238 9.57 -37.70 43.12
CA ARG A 238 8.82 -37.60 41.86
C ARG A 238 9.71 -37.18 40.69
N ARG A 239 10.62 -36.22 40.86
CA ARG A 239 11.62 -35.87 39.83
C ARG A 239 12.51 -37.06 39.49
N ASP A 240 12.97 -37.80 40.49
CA ASP A 240 13.81 -38.96 40.27
C ASP A 240 13.09 -40.11 39.57
N ASN A 241 11.81 -40.30 39.80
CA ASN A 241 11.01 -41.27 39.07
C ASN A 241 10.98 -40.95 37.56
N VAL A 242 10.81 -39.66 37.23
CA VAL A 242 10.88 -39.20 35.84
C VAL A 242 12.30 -39.36 35.28
N ASN A 243 13.32 -38.90 36.01
CA ASN A 243 14.73 -39.02 35.60
C ASN A 243 15.11 -40.49 35.35
N THR A 244 14.60 -41.41 36.17
CA THR A 244 14.82 -42.84 36.04
C THR A 244 14.22 -43.35 34.74
N LEU A 245 12.97 -42.99 34.40
CA LEU A 245 12.40 -43.36 33.10
C LEU A 245 13.26 -42.85 31.94
N ILE A 246 13.66 -41.58 31.95
CA ILE A 246 14.46 -40.98 30.87
C ILE A 246 15.81 -41.70 30.74
N LYS A 247 16.47 -41.99 31.85
CA LYS A 247 17.72 -42.75 31.88
C LYS A 247 17.53 -44.16 31.34
N ASP A 248 16.49 -44.87 31.76
CA ASP A 248 16.23 -46.24 31.34
C ASP A 248 15.88 -46.32 29.85
N VAL A 249 15.11 -45.36 29.33
CA VAL A 249 14.85 -45.23 27.88
C VAL A 249 16.14 -44.93 27.13
N SER A 250 16.94 -43.96 27.57
CA SER A 250 18.25 -43.64 26.95
C SER A 250 19.17 -44.86 26.89
N ALA A 251 19.28 -45.61 27.99
CA ALA A 251 20.09 -46.81 28.07
C ALA A 251 19.55 -47.93 27.16
N ALA A 252 18.23 -48.12 27.12
CA ALA A 252 17.58 -49.10 26.27
C ALA A 252 17.77 -48.78 24.77
N ILE A 253 17.65 -47.51 24.36
CA ILE A 253 17.92 -47.12 22.97
C ILE A 253 19.38 -47.43 22.61
N LYS A 254 20.33 -47.04 23.48
CA LYS A 254 21.77 -47.29 23.27
C LYS A 254 22.10 -48.79 23.21
N SER A 255 21.42 -49.63 23.99
CA SER A 255 21.68 -51.08 24.01
C SER A 255 21.26 -51.80 22.72
N THR A 256 20.41 -51.18 21.89
CA THR A 256 20.05 -51.74 20.57
C THR A 256 21.20 -51.67 19.56
N GLY A 257 22.23 -50.86 19.82
CA GLY A 257 23.34 -50.61 18.89
C GLY A 257 22.98 -49.71 17.69
N LYS A 258 21.73 -49.24 17.58
CA LYS A 258 21.27 -48.34 16.51
C LYS A 258 21.65 -46.89 16.80
N SER A 259 22.87 -46.51 16.43
CA SER A 259 23.45 -45.20 16.72
C SER A 259 22.79 -44.01 15.99
N ASN A 260 21.94 -44.27 15.00
CA ASN A 260 21.22 -43.26 14.23
C ASN A 260 19.90 -42.81 14.89
N ILE A 261 19.39 -43.53 15.89
CA ILE A 261 18.12 -43.22 16.54
C ILE A 261 18.35 -42.19 17.66
N ARG A 262 17.76 -41.00 17.49
CA ARG A 262 17.89 -39.92 18.48
C ARG A 262 16.77 -39.96 19.51
N PHE A 263 17.11 -39.74 20.77
CA PHE A 263 16.14 -39.55 21.84
C PHE A 263 16.07 -38.08 22.24
N GLY A 264 14.88 -37.48 22.20
CA GLY A 264 14.71 -36.12 22.69
C GLY A 264 13.36 -35.83 23.29
N ILE A 265 13.30 -34.68 23.96
CA ILE A 265 12.18 -34.32 24.83
C ILE A 265 11.82 -32.85 24.61
N SER A 266 10.52 -32.55 24.56
CA SER A 266 9.96 -31.20 24.47
C SER A 266 9.31 -30.78 25.79
N PRO A 267 10.08 -30.25 26.77
CA PRO A 267 9.52 -29.79 28.03
C PRO A 267 8.85 -28.41 27.91
N PHE A 268 8.11 -27.98 28.94
CA PHE A 268 7.70 -26.57 29.07
C PHE A 268 8.91 -25.63 28.96
N GLY A 269 8.71 -24.46 28.34
CA GLY A 269 9.80 -23.50 28.12
C GLY A 269 10.40 -22.89 29.40
N ILE A 270 9.77 -23.03 30.56
CA ILE A 270 10.33 -22.61 31.86
C ILE A 270 10.66 -23.87 32.69
N TRP A 271 11.95 -24.10 32.94
CA TRP A 271 12.41 -25.14 33.87
C TRP A 271 12.10 -24.75 35.32
N ALA A 272 12.67 -23.63 35.79
CA ALA A 272 12.37 -23.00 37.07
C ALA A 272 12.56 -21.48 36.95
N ASN A 273 11.85 -20.69 37.75
CA ASN A 273 12.06 -19.25 37.85
C ASN A 273 13.27 -18.95 38.75
N LYS A 274 14.03 -17.90 38.44
CA LYS A 274 15.20 -17.49 39.22
C LYS A 274 14.87 -17.20 40.70
N SER A 275 13.65 -16.75 40.97
CA SER A 275 13.16 -16.46 42.32
C SER A 275 12.89 -17.71 43.18
N SER A 276 12.57 -18.86 42.56
CA SER A 276 12.34 -20.11 43.27
C SER A 276 13.59 -20.99 43.29
N ASN A 277 14.42 -20.91 42.25
CA ASN A 277 15.67 -21.65 42.12
C ASN A 277 16.72 -20.74 41.47
N PRO A 278 17.89 -20.51 42.11
CA PRO A 278 18.90 -19.58 41.60
C PRO A 278 19.51 -19.97 40.25
N LYS A 279 19.36 -21.24 39.82
CA LYS A 279 19.75 -21.71 38.48
C LYS A 279 18.70 -21.42 37.40
N GLY A 280 17.51 -20.97 37.80
CA GLY A 280 16.37 -20.74 36.92
C GLY A 280 16.51 -19.52 36.00
N SER A 281 15.58 -19.41 35.05
CA SER A 281 15.48 -18.29 34.12
C SER A 281 14.89 -17.05 34.79
N ASP A 282 15.22 -15.86 34.27
CA ASP A 282 14.61 -14.59 34.71
C ASP A 282 13.15 -14.48 34.21
N THR A 283 12.29 -15.28 34.83
CA THR A 283 10.87 -15.48 34.50
C THR A 283 10.03 -15.57 35.78
N LYS A 284 8.70 -15.56 35.62
CA LYS A 284 7.72 -15.64 36.73
C LYS A 284 6.55 -16.59 36.42
N GLY A 285 6.75 -17.56 35.53
CA GLY A 285 5.69 -18.43 35.00
C GLY A 285 5.61 -19.79 35.69
N LEU A 286 4.79 -20.69 35.13
CA LEU A 286 4.68 -22.08 35.60
C LEU A 286 6.00 -22.83 35.37
N GLU A 287 6.44 -23.59 36.37
CA GLU A 287 7.74 -24.27 36.37
C GLU A 287 7.57 -25.77 36.14
N SER A 288 8.22 -26.32 35.12
CA SER A 288 8.21 -27.77 34.90
C SER A 288 8.92 -28.55 36.01
N TYR A 289 9.97 -27.98 36.61
CA TYR A 289 10.72 -28.62 37.70
C TYR A 289 9.88 -28.92 38.94
N SER A 290 8.94 -28.02 39.28
CA SER A 290 8.13 -28.12 40.50
C SER A 290 6.71 -28.60 40.25
N SER A 291 6.09 -28.27 39.11
CA SER A 291 4.69 -28.61 38.84
C SER A 291 4.50 -29.97 38.18
N HIS A 292 5.39 -30.34 37.24
CA HIS A 292 5.30 -31.60 36.49
C HIS A 292 6.43 -32.57 36.83
N TYR A 293 7.34 -32.15 37.73
CA TYR A 293 8.52 -32.90 38.16
C TYR A 293 9.47 -33.29 37.01
N ALA A 294 9.56 -32.42 36.02
CA ALA A 294 10.43 -32.57 34.85
C ALA A 294 11.75 -31.82 35.06
N ASP A 295 12.81 -32.53 35.43
CA ASP A 295 14.12 -31.93 35.65
C ASP A 295 14.98 -31.92 34.38
N SER A 296 14.57 -31.10 33.42
CA SER A 296 15.23 -31.01 32.11
C SER A 296 16.69 -30.59 32.17
N LEU A 297 17.09 -29.77 33.15
CA LEU A 297 18.48 -29.40 33.33
C LEU A 297 19.34 -30.62 33.73
N TYR A 298 18.81 -31.51 34.58
CA TYR A 298 19.48 -32.77 34.92
C TYR A 298 19.65 -33.66 33.69
N TRP A 299 18.63 -33.80 32.83
CA TRP A 299 18.72 -34.62 31.61
C TRP A 299 19.81 -34.14 30.66
N ILE A 300 19.90 -32.81 30.48
CA ILE A 300 20.93 -32.19 29.64
C ILE A 300 22.32 -32.44 30.23
N LYS A 301 22.54 -32.08 31.50
CA LYS A 301 23.88 -32.12 32.11
C LYS A 301 24.43 -33.54 32.27
N ASN A 302 23.57 -34.56 32.27
CA ASN A 302 23.98 -35.97 32.33
C ASN A 302 23.94 -36.67 30.95
N GLY A 303 23.68 -35.96 29.85
CA GLY A 303 23.69 -36.53 28.50
C GLY A 303 22.67 -37.68 28.32
N LEU A 304 21.50 -37.56 28.95
CA LEU A 304 20.46 -38.60 28.89
C LEU A 304 19.64 -38.53 27.61
N ILE A 305 19.66 -37.38 26.92
CA ILE A 305 18.93 -37.12 25.68
C ILE A 305 19.90 -36.56 24.64
N ASP A 306 19.61 -36.81 23.36
CA ASP A 306 20.40 -36.32 22.22
C ASP A 306 19.97 -34.90 21.81
N TYR A 307 18.69 -34.57 21.99
CA TYR A 307 18.18 -33.22 21.74
C TYR A 307 17.10 -32.80 22.75
N ILE A 308 16.95 -31.49 22.93
CA ILE A 308 15.90 -30.89 23.74
C ILE A 308 15.15 -29.80 22.98
N VAL A 309 13.83 -29.71 23.23
CA VAL A 309 12.93 -28.80 22.52
C VAL A 309 12.07 -27.99 23.50
N PRO A 310 12.62 -27.02 24.23
CA PRO A 310 11.80 -26.19 25.11
C PRO A 310 10.66 -25.49 24.34
N GLN A 311 9.45 -25.62 24.89
CA GLN A 311 8.24 -24.97 24.37
C GLN A 311 8.20 -23.49 24.77
N ILE A 312 8.92 -22.63 24.03
CA ILE A 312 8.98 -21.19 24.28
C ILE A 312 7.80 -20.50 23.61
N TYR A 313 6.60 -20.71 24.17
CA TYR A 313 5.33 -20.29 23.58
C TYR A 313 4.93 -18.85 23.95
N TRP A 314 5.91 -17.97 24.14
CA TRP A 314 5.70 -16.56 24.50
C TRP A 314 6.37 -15.65 23.49
N ASN A 315 5.94 -14.40 23.42
CA ASN A 315 6.53 -13.44 22.49
C ASN A 315 7.80 -12.80 23.06
N ILE A 316 8.64 -12.29 22.18
CA ILE A 316 9.80 -11.44 22.52
C ILE A 316 9.30 -10.23 23.32
N GLY A 317 9.95 -9.96 24.44
CA GLY A 317 9.62 -8.85 25.34
C GLY A 317 8.47 -9.12 26.32
N TYR A 318 7.90 -10.33 26.37
CA TYR A 318 6.86 -10.64 27.36
C TYR A 318 7.40 -10.61 28.80
N SER A 319 6.83 -9.78 29.66
CA SER A 319 7.41 -9.45 30.97
C SER A 319 7.48 -10.63 31.96
N ILE A 320 6.65 -11.66 31.79
CA ILE A 320 6.61 -12.85 32.66
C ILE A 320 7.53 -13.96 32.14
N ALA A 321 7.65 -14.12 30.82
CA ALA A 321 8.33 -15.22 30.17
C ALA A 321 8.86 -14.80 28.78
N ASP A 322 9.79 -13.84 28.77
CA ASP A 322 10.32 -13.27 27.52
C ASP A 322 11.02 -14.36 26.69
N TYR A 323 10.58 -14.51 25.43
CA TYR A 323 11.17 -15.46 24.49
C TYR A 323 12.68 -15.34 24.42
N LYS A 324 13.22 -14.11 24.30
CA LYS A 324 14.65 -13.88 24.12
C LYS A 324 15.45 -14.32 25.35
N LYS A 325 14.93 -14.05 26.55
CA LYS A 325 15.58 -14.47 27.80
C LYS A 325 15.55 -15.98 27.96
N LEU A 326 14.45 -16.61 27.61
CA LEU A 326 14.31 -18.07 27.65
C LEU A 326 15.22 -18.75 26.64
N ALA A 327 15.28 -18.28 25.39
CA ALA A 327 16.19 -18.80 24.37
C ALA A 327 17.64 -18.75 24.86
N ALA A 328 18.09 -17.59 25.35
CA ALA A 328 19.43 -17.43 25.91
C ALA A 328 19.69 -18.32 27.15
N TRP A 329 18.69 -18.53 28.01
CA TRP A 329 18.83 -19.43 29.15
C TRP A 329 19.00 -20.88 28.71
N TRP A 330 18.21 -21.34 27.72
CA TRP A 330 18.32 -22.70 27.18
C TRP A 330 19.63 -22.93 26.43
N GLU A 331 20.14 -21.93 25.71
CA GLU A 331 21.49 -21.98 25.14
C GLU A 331 22.55 -22.25 26.20
N ASN A 332 22.48 -21.53 27.33
CA ASN A 332 23.37 -21.74 28.46
C ASN A 332 23.17 -23.12 29.11
N ALA A 333 21.94 -23.62 29.15
CA ALA A 333 21.64 -24.94 29.69
C ALA A 333 22.31 -26.06 28.88
N VAL A 334 22.31 -25.97 27.55
CA VAL A 334 22.97 -26.97 26.66
C VAL A 334 24.46 -26.70 26.42
N SER A 335 24.94 -25.48 26.68
CA SER A 335 26.34 -25.11 26.47
C SER A 335 27.29 -26.07 27.20
N GLY A 336 28.34 -26.49 26.48
CA GLY A 336 29.33 -27.47 26.95
C GLY A 336 28.83 -28.93 26.97
N THR A 337 27.66 -29.21 26.39
CA THR A 337 27.12 -30.58 26.26
C THR A 337 26.97 -30.97 24.78
N ASN A 338 26.70 -32.26 24.52
CA ASN A 338 26.39 -32.76 23.19
C ASN A 338 24.87 -32.79 22.89
N VAL A 339 24.06 -32.12 23.71
CA VAL A 339 22.60 -32.07 23.52
C VAL A 339 22.26 -30.97 22.54
N ASP A 340 21.63 -31.33 21.43
CA ASP A 340 21.16 -30.36 20.43
C ASP A 340 19.96 -29.56 20.97
N LEU A 341 19.97 -28.25 20.79
CA LEU A 341 18.87 -27.37 21.17
C LEU A 341 18.03 -27.00 19.94
N TYR A 342 16.75 -27.36 19.97
CA TYR A 342 15.75 -26.86 19.03
C TYR A 342 14.71 -26.04 19.79
N ILE A 343 14.08 -25.06 19.16
CA ILE A 343 13.04 -24.28 19.83
C ILE A 343 11.64 -24.71 19.39
N GLY A 344 10.77 -24.98 20.37
CA GLY A 344 9.35 -25.20 20.13
C GLY A 344 8.62 -23.87 19.92
N HIS A 345 8.02 -23.66 18.76
CA HIS A 345 7.27 -22.44 18.41
C HIS A 345 5.75 -22.63 18.54
N ALA A 346 5.09 -21.63 19.11
CA ALA A 346 3.64 -21.56 19.25
C ALA A 346 2.95 -21.07 17.97
N ALA A 347 3.00 -21.86 16.90
CA ALA A 347 2.31 -21.53 15.65
C ALA A 347 0.82 -21.20 15.89
N TYR A 348 0.18 -21.90 16.83
CA TYR A 348 -1.23 -21.72 17.22
C TYR A 348 -1.57 -20.35 17.80
N LYS A 349 -0.58 -19.52 18.16
CA LYS A 349 -0.80 -18.15 18.63
C LYS A 349 -0.72 -17.11 17.52
N ALA A 350 -0.05 -17.42 16.41
CA ALA A 350 0.09 -16.53 15.27
C ALA A 350 -1.26 -16.20 14.63
N GLU A 351 -1.30 -15.13 13.83
CA GLU A 351 -2.54 -14.59 13.25
C GLU A 351 -3.60 -14.25 14.29
N ASN A 352 -3.17 -13.84 15.48
CA ASN A 352 -4.11 -13.32 16.47
C ASN A 352 -4.89 -12.15 15.84
N PRO A 353 -6.23 -12.13 15.92
CA PRO A 353 -7.03 -11.12 15.23
C PRO A 353 -6.92 -9.72 15.86
N ASP A 354 -6.41 -9.58 17.09
CA ASP A 354 -6.21 -8.29 17.75
C ASP A 354 -4.92 -7.60 17.24
N PRO A 355 -5.00 -6.45 16.56
CA PRO A 355 -3.82 -5.70 16.08
C PRO A 355 -2.85 -5.25 17.17
N LYS A 356 -3.28 -5.24 18.44
CA LYS A 356 -2.43 -4.92 19.60
C LYS A 356 -1.73 -6.15 20.15
N SER A 357 -2.16 -7.34 19.78
CA SER A 357 -1.50 -8.57 20.19
C SER A 357 -0.10 -8.61 19.59
N PRO A 358 0.94 -8.98 20.37
CA PRO A 358 2.26 -9.21 19.82
C PRO A 358 2.25 -10.34 18.77
N TRP A 359 1.21 -11.18 18.78
CA TRP A 359 0.99 -12.27 17.84
C TRP A 359 0.08 -11.89 16.65
N TYR A 360 -0.19 -10.61 16.43
CA TYR A 360 -0.91 -10.15 15.24
C TYR A 360 -0.12 -10.48 13.97
N GLY A 361 -0.77 -11.19 13.03
CA GLY A 361 -0.12 -11.71 11.82
C GLY A 361 0.99 -12.72 12.12
N THR A 362 2.02 -12.76 11.27
CA THR A 362 3.13 -13.73 11.35
C THR A 362 4.45 -13.14 11.85
N ALA A 363 4.50 -11.83 12.09
CA ALA A 363 5.73 -11.09 12.37
C ALA A 363 6.47 -11.55 13.63
N GLU A 364 5.76 -12.02 14.66
CA GLU A 364 6.42 -12.55 15.86
C GLU A 364 7.15 -13.87 15.59
N ILE A 365 6.54 -14.79 14.83
CA ILE A 365 7.20 -16.04 14.42
C ILE A 365 8.44 -15.74 13.57
N GLU A 366 8.32 -14.79 12.63
CA GLU A 366 9.45 -14.33 11.82
C GLU A 366 10.59 -13.77 12.68
N ARG A 367 10.29 -12.87 13.63
CA ARG A 367 11.29 -12.33 14.57
C ARG A 367 11.96 -13.42 15.41
N GLN A 368 11.20 -14.40 15.88
CA GLN A 368 11.74 -15.53 16.65
C GLN A 368 12.69 -16.38 15.82
N LEU A 369 12.34 -16.67 14.57
CA LEU A 369 13.19 -17.46 13.67
C LEU A 369 14.49 -16.72 13.34
N TYR A 370 14.43 -15.42 13.02
CA TYR A 370 15.65 -14.64 12.79
C TYR A 370 16.49 -14.44 14.06
N LEU A 371 15.85 -14.34 15.24
CA LEU A 371 16.57 -14.30 16.51
C LEU A 371 17.33 -15.62 16.71
N ASN A 372 16.69 -16.76 16.45
CA ASN A 372 17.34 -18.07 16.54
C ASN A 372 18.48 -18.20 15.53
N ASP A 373 18.33 -17.68 14.31
CA ASP A 373 19.36 -17.72 13.25
C ASP A 373 20.63 -16.93 13.62
N SER A 374 20.54 -16.00 14.58
CA SER A 374 21.71 -15.30 15.12
C SER A 374 22.55 -16.14 16.09
N SER A 375 22.02 -17.29 16.52
CA SER A 375 22.68 -18.22 17.44
C SER A 375 23.36 -19.36 16.69
N LYS A 376 24.57 -19.73 17.14
CA LYS A 376 25.25 -20.95 16.70
C LYS A 376 24.91 -22.18 17.55
N ILE A 377 24.17 -21.98 18.65
CA ILE A 377 23.82 -23.04 19.61
C ILE A 377 22.44 -23.59 19.31
N ILE A 378 21.49 -22.73 18.91
CA ILE A 378 20.16 -23.16 18.47
C ILE A 378 20.31 -23.78 17.08
N LYS A 379 20.00 -25.06 16.95
CA LYS A 379 20.20 -25.85 15.71
C LYS A 379 18.92 -26.06 14.91
N GLY A 380 17.82 -25.42 15.29
CA GLY A 380 16.56 -25.56 14.58
C GLY A 380 15.30 -25.19 15.36
N SER A 381 14.17 -25.45 14.73
CA SER A 381 12.83 -25.03 15.14
C SER A 381 11.82 -26.15 14.90
N ILE A 382 10.90 -26.33 15.85
CA ILE A 382 9.79 -27.28 15.74
C ILE A 382 8.47 -26.54 15.99
N PHE A 383 7.50 -26.69 15.08
CA PHE A 383 6.27 -25.93 15.11
C PHE A 383 5.11 -26.75 15.65
N PHE A 384 4.42 -26.21 16.67
CA PHE A 384 3.19 -26.79 17.19
C PHE A 384 1.99 -26.02 16.62
N ASN A 385 1.26 -26.54 15.62
CA ASN A 385 1.27 -27.90 15.04
C ASN A 385 0.81 -27.93 13.56
N TYR A 386 0.70 -29.12 12.94
CA TYR A 386 0.32 -29.29 11.53
C TYR A 386 -0.99 -28.61 11.14
N ASN A 387 -2.12 -28.88 11.81
CA ASN A 387 -3.41 -28.36 11.37
C ASN A 387 -3.48 -26.84 11.48
N VAL A 388 -2.82 -26.24 12.47
CA VAL A 388 -2.70 -24.78 12.55
C VAL A 388 -1.91 -24.25 11.36
N MET A 389 -0.74 -24.83 11.11
CA MET A 389 0.14 -24.43 10.03
C MET A 389 -0.59 -24.56 8.68
N ALA A 390 -1.18 -25.72 8.39
CA ALA A 390 -1.91 -26.00 7.15
C ALA A 390 -3.17 -25.14 6.94
N LYS A 391 -3.85 -24.70 8.02
CA LYS A 391 -5.01 -23.79 7.92
C LYS A 391 -4.61 -22.34 7.68
N SER A 392 -3.41 -21.93 8.09
CA SER A 392 -2.91 -20.58 7.92
C SER A 392 -2.02 -20.48 6.68
N ALA A 393 -2.57 -19.92 5.61
CA ALA A 393 -1.82 -19.65 4.40
C ALA A 393 -0.71 -18.61 4.64
N ALA A 394 -0.94 -17.59 5.47
CA ALA A 394 0.07 -16.57 5.72
C ALA A 394 1.24 -17.15 6.53
N LEU A 395 0.97 -17.90 7.60
CA LEU A 395 2.01 -18.57 8.38
C LEU A 395 2.77 -19.63 7.57
N THR A 396 2.04 -20.46 6.81
CA THR A 396 2.67 -21.43 5.88
C THR A 396 3.62 -20.71 4.93
N ASN A 397 3.17 -19.63 4.29
CA ASN A 397 4.00 -18.91 3.34
C ASN A 397 5.18 -18.20 4.04
N THR A 398 5.00 -17.62 5.23
CA THR A 398 6.10 -17.00 6.00
C THR A 398 7.16 -18.02 6.42
N VAL A 399 6.76 -19.19 6.91
CA VAL A 399 7.72 -20.24 7.32
C VAL A 399 8.38 -20.85 6.09
N LYS A 400 7.60 -21.15 5.03
CA LYS A 400 8.14 -21.61 3.74
C LYS A 400 9.12 -20.60 3.16
N ALA A 401 8.81 -19.31 3.24
CA ALA A 401 9.68 -18.24 2.76
C ALA A 401 11.05 -18.25 3.43
N ILE A 402 11.05 -18.33 4.76
CA ILE A 402 12.28 -18.38 5.55
C ILE A 402 13.05 -19.65 5.23
N PHE A 403 12.40 -20.82 5.17
CA PHE A 403 13.04 -22.09 4.84
C PHE A 403 13.56 -22.15 3.40
N ASP A 404 12.78 -21.68 2.43
CA ASP A 404 13.20 -21.51 1.05
C ASP A 404 14.38 -20.56 0.95
N GLY A 405 14.40 -19.47 1.72
CA GLY A 405 15.54 -18.55 1.80
C GLY A 405 16.80 -19.21 2.37
N ARG A 406 16.65 -20.01 3.44
CA ARG A 406 17.73 -20.85 4.00
C ARG A 406 18.21 -21.92 3.01
N ASP A 407 17.33 -22.38 2.11
CA ASP A 407 17.63 -23.33 1.03
C ASP A 407 18.07 -22.67 -0.30
N GLY A 408 17.97 -21.34 -0.42
CA GLY A 408 18.26 -20.60 -1.66
C GLY A 408 17.21 -20.66 -2.81
N LYS A 409 15.90 -20.78 -2.53
CA LYS A 409 14.76 -20.87 -3.52
C LYS A 409 13.98 -19.54 -3.74
N SER A 410 13.09 -19.46 -4.75
CA SER A 410 12.50 -18.24 -5.41
C SER A 410 11.07 -17.78 -5.08
N PRO A 411 10.69 -16.48 -5.25
CA PRO A 411 9.39 -15.93 -4.80
C PRO A 411 8.24 -16.05 -5.83
N LYS A 412 6.97 -15.95 -5.37
CA LYS A 412 5.74 -16.16 -6.18
C LYS A 412 5.26 -14.93 -6.97
N VAL A 413 5.49 -13.73 -6.44
CA VAL A 413 5.30 -12.47 -7.17
C VAL A 413 6.67 -11.93 -7.47
N ASN A 414 6.96 -11.71 -8.76
CA ASN A 414 8.22 -11.10 -9.12
C ASN A 414 8.27 -9.69 -8.57
N VAL A 415 9.44 -9.32 -8.06
CA VAL A 415 9.76 -7.94 -7.79
C VAL A 415 9.61 -7.17 -9.09
N SER A 416 8.88 -6.07 -9.05
CA SER A 416 8.78 -5.15 -10.18
C SER A 416 8.75 -3.71 -9.68
N ILE A 417 9.56 -2.86 -10.29
CA ILE A 417 9.58 -1.41 -10.11
C ILE A 417 8.65 -0.81 -11.17
N SER A 418 7.53 -0.26 -10.71
CA SER A 418 6.51 0.36 -11.56
C SER A 418 6.72 1.86 -11.74
N ARG A 419 7.49 2.48 -10.83
CA ARG A 419 7.87 3.90 -10.88
C ARG A 419 9.35 4.04 -10.52
N PRO A 420 10.20 4.59 -11.40
CA PRO A 420 9.87 4.99 -12.78
C PRO A 420 9.58 3.75 -13.65
N THR A 421 8.81 3.93 -14.73
CA THR A 421 8.45 2.85 -15.67
C THR A 421 9.61 2.43 -16.59
N SER A 422 10.69 3.22 -16.62
CA SER A 422 11.93 2.96 -17.34
C SER A 422 13.07 3.73 -16.67
N ASP A 423 14.30 3.54 -17.15
CA ASP A 423 15.42 4.41 -16.77
C ASP A 423 15.12 5.87 -17.14
N ILE A 424 15.49 6.80 -16.25
CA ILE A 424 15.21 8.24 -16.42
C ILE A 424 16.42 9.12 -16.12
N THR A 425 16.34 10.38 -16.55
CA THR A 425 17.28 11.44 -16.19
C THR A 425 16.54 12.59 -15.52
N THR A 426 17.03 13.05 -14.36
CA THR A 426 16.39 14.11 -13.55
C THR A 426 17.42 15.07 -12.97
N SER A 427 16.99 16.21 -12.43
CA SER A 427 17.79 17.10 -11.58
C SER A 427 17.43 16.98 -10.09
N MET A 428 16.39 16.20 -9.76
CA MET A 428 15.90 16.00 -8.39
C MET A 428 16.98 15.35 -7.50
N GLU A 429 16.96 15.69 -6.21
CA GLU A 429 17.88 15.12 -5.21
C GLU A 429 17.38 13.81 -4.60
N SER A 430 16.12 13.47 -4.88
CA SER A 430 15.47 12.23 -4.44
C SER A 430 14.43 11.81 -5.47
N PHE A 431 14.03 10.54 -5.44
CA PHE A 431 12.98 10.00 -6.30
C PHE A 431 12.19 8.92 -5.56
N TYR A 432 10.89 8.86 -5.79
CA TYR A 432 9.98 7.93 -5.14
C TYR A 432 9.75 6.71 -6.03
N LEU A 433 10.23 5.57 -5.55
CA LEU A 433 10.03 4.28 -6.18
C LEU A 433 8.76 3.63 -5.66
N ASN A 434 8.00 2.97 -6.52
CA ASN A 434 6.93 2.06 -6.10
C ASN A 434 6.88 0.83 -7.00
N GLY A 435 6.14 -0.18 -6.56
CA GLY A 435 6.04 -1.42 -7.31
C GLY A 435 5.40 -2.56 -6.54
N THR A 436 5.60 -3.76 -7.05
CA THR A 436 5.05 -5.00 -6.49
C THR A 436 6.14 -5.94 -6.00
N SER A 437 5.81 -6.72 -4.99
CA SER A 437 6.65 -7.76 -4.40
C SER A 437 5.76 -8.82 -3.75
N ASP A 438 6.28 -10.01 -3.50
CA ASP A 438 5.55 -11.07 -2.81
C ASP A 438 5.32 -10.71 -1.34
N PRO A 439 4.07 -10.50 -0.87
CA PRO A 439 3.80 -10.09 0.52
C PRO A 439 4.32 -11.09 1.56
N SER A 440 4.52 -12.35 1.19
CA SER A 440 4.98 -13.40 2.11
C SER A 440 6.49 -13.45 2.34
N GLN A 441 7.26 -12.63 1.63
CA GLN A 441 8.72 -12.65 1.60
C GLN A 441 9.28 -11.26 1.94
N PRO A 442 10.43 -11.13 2.60
CA PRO A 442 11.07 -9.82 2.82
C PRO A 442 11.58 -9.22 1.51
N LEU A 443 11.36 -7.92 1.31
CA LEU A 443 11.82 -7.16 0.15
C LEU A 443 13.01 -6.30 0.55
N TYR A 444 14.08 -6.29 -0.25
CA TYR A 444 15.28 -5.49 -0.01
C TYR A 444 15.53 -4.51 -1.14
N LEU A 445 15.85 -3.26 -0.83
CA LEU A 445 16.37 -2.25 -1.74
C LEU A 445 17.87 -2.12 -1.53
N ASN A 446 18.69 -2.48 -2.52
CA ASN A 446 20.15 -2.48 -2.43
C ASN A 446 20.65 -3.19 -1.15
N GLY A 447 20.03 -4.32 -0.80
CA GLY A 447 20.34 -5.11 0.40
C GLY A 447 19.74 -4.60 1.72
N LYS A 448 19.00 -3.48 1.74
CA LYS A 448 18.33 -2.96 2.94
C LYS A 448 16.84 -3.30 2.93
N LEU A 449 16.31 -3.79 4.04
CA LEU A 449 14.89 -4.16 4.18
C LEU A 449 13.96 -2.98 3.85
N VAL A 450 12.92 -3.24 3.06
CA VAL A 450 11.85 -2.29 2.74
C VAL A 450 10.68 -2.53 3.69
N GLU A 451 10.51 -1.63 4.66
CA GLU A 451 9.49 -1.75 5.72
C GLU A 451 8.08 -1.31 5.26
N ASN A 452 8.00 -0.33 4.35
CA ASN A 452 6.73 0.28 3.92
C ASN A 452 6.05 -0.52 2.81
N ARG A 453 5.37 -1.61 3.20
CA ARG A 453 4.65 -2.50 2.27
C ARG A 453 3.19 -2.67 2.69
N SER A 454 2.30 -2.79 1.70
CA SER A 454 0.90 -3.15 1.93
C SER A 454 0.74 -4.66 2.15
N SER A 455 -0.45 -5.09 2.61
CA SER A 455 -0.81 -6.50 2.79
C SER A 455 -0.74 -7.32 1.49
N LYS A 456 -0.90 -6.68 0.33
CA LYS A 456 -0.73 -7.30 -0.99
C LYS A 456 0.70 -7.23 -1.54
N GLY A 457 1.65 -6.69 -0.78
CA GLY A 457 3.05 -6.63 -1.17
C GLY A 457 3.37 -5.46 -2.11
N TYR A 458 2.48 -4.48 -2.22
CA TYR A 458 2.80 -3.21 -2.86
C TYR A 458 3.77 -2.44 -1.98
N PHE A 459 4.78 -1.81 -2.57
CA PHE A 459 5.79 -1.04 -1.83
C PHE A 459 5.92 0.39 -2.36
N GLY A 460 6.46 1.26 -1.51
CA GLY A 460 6.76 2.65 -1.85
C GLY A 460 7.95 3.17 -1.03
N VAL A 461 8.98 3.69 -1.68
CA VAL A 461 10.23 4.11 -1.03
C VAL A 461 10.79 5.38 -1.69
N LEU A 462 11.03 6.43 -0.90
CA LEU A 462 11.79 7.58 -1.35
C LEU A 462 13.29 7.30 -1.24
N VAL A 463 14.01 7.41 -2.36
CA VAL A 463 15.46 7.19 -2.42
C VAL A 463 16.22 8.49 -2.72
N PRO A 464 17.37 8.74 -2.06
CA PRO A 464 18.21 9.88 -2.40
C PRO A 464 18.99 9.64 -3.70
N LEU A 465 19.31 10.71 -4.43
CA LEU A 465 20.05 10.69 -5.69
C LEU A 465 21.34 11.50 -5.57
N SER A 466 22.48 10.84 -5.81
CA SER A 466 23.77 11.50 -6.04
C SER A 466 23.88 11.97 -7.48
N VAL A 467 24.65 13.02 -7.76
CA VAL A 467 24.94 13.43 -9.15
C VAL A 467 25.60 12.28 -9.90
N GLY A 468 25.13 12.00 -11.11
CA GLY A 468 25.54 10.86 -11.93
C GLY A 468 24.50 9.73 -11.93
N LYS A 469 24.96 8.52 -12.27
CA LYS A 469 24.12 7.31 -12.37
C LYS A 469 23.83 6.75 -10.97
N ASN A 470 22.55 6.65 -10.59
CA ASN A 470 22.10 5.95 -9.39
C ASN A 470 21.38 4.69 -9.83
N THR A 471 21.75 3.54 -9.28
CA THR A 471 21.12 2.25 -9.60
C THR A 471 20.43 1.71 -8.36
N PHE A 472 19.15 1.38 -8.49
CA PHE A 472 18.33 0.83 -7.42
C PHE A 472 17.88 -0.56 -7.83
N THR A 473 18.29 -1.56 -7.06
CA THR A 473 17.89 -2.95 -7.25
C THR A 473 16.99 -3.34 -6.08
N LEU A 474 15.75 -3.67 -6.40
CA LEU A 474 14.86 -4.34 -5.46
C LEU A 474 15.07 -5.83 -5.62
N SER A 475 15.22 -6.56 -4.52
CA SER A 475 15.47 -8.00 -4.52
C SER A 475 14.67 -8.68 -3.42
N GLN A 476 14.15 -9.85 -3.72
CA GLN A 476 13.38 -10.69 -2.82
C GLN A 476 13.59 -12.14 -3.25
N ALA A 477 14.14 -12.98 -2.37
CA ALA A 477 14.64 -14.31 -2.77
C ALA A 477 15.49 -14.17 -4.06
N ASN A 478 15.15 -14.83 -5.17
CA ASN A 478 15.80 -14.58 -6.48
C ASN A 478 14.91 -13.93 -7.53
N SER A 479 13.89 -13.17 -7.12
CA SER A 479 13.32 -12.16 -8.00
C SER A 479 13.98 -10.81 -7.70
N SER A 480 14.32 -10.08 -8.75
CA SER A 480 14.88 -8.76 -8.64
C SER A 480 14.46 -7.90 -9.81
N ASP A 481 14.31 -6.61 -9.56
CA ASP A 481 14.15 -5.62 -10.62
C ASP A 481 15.05 -4.42 -10.33
N THR A 482 15.56 -3.81 -11.39
CA THR A 482 16.56 -2.75 -11.30
C THR A 482 16.15 -1.58 -12.16
N CYS A 483 16.22 -0.38 -11.60
CA CYS A 483 16.10 0.86 -12.36
C CYS A 483 17.33 1.75 -12.18
N THR A 484 17.65 2.51 -13.22
CA THR A 484 18.67 3.55 -13.21
C THR A 484 18.02 4.92 -13.26
N ILE A 485 18.41 5.78 -12.31
CA ILE A 485 18.06 7.20 -12.32
C ILE A 485 19.35 8.01 -12.42
N THR A 486 19.53 8.70 -13.55
CA THR A 486 20.66 9.59 -13.76
C THR A 486 20.34 10.99 -13.27
N ARG A 487 20.96 11.43 -12.17
CA ARG A 487 20.83 12.81 -11.71
C ARG A 487 21.87 13.69 -12.42
N LYS A 488 21.43 14.71 -13.14
CA LYS A 488 22.33 15.77 -13.63
C LYS A 488 22.66 16.73 -12.48
N ALA A 489 23.92 17.19 -12.42
CA ALA A 489 24.27 18.32 -11.56
C ALA A 489 23.32 19.48 -11.89
N SER A 490 22.88 20.21 -10.87
CA SER A 490 22.27 21.51 -11.13
C SER A 490 23.25 22.30 -11.99
N SER A 491 22.80 22.78 -13.14
CA SER A 491 23.66 23.58 -14.00
C SER A 491 24.12 24.78 -13.19
N GLY A 492 25.39 24.79 -12.78
CA GLY A 492 26.02 25.99 -12.23
C GLY A 492 25.85 27.15 -13.21
N SER A 493 26.04 28.38 -12.72
CA SER A 493 25.92 29.62 -13.51
C SER A 493 26.46 29.42 -14.94
N GLU A 494 25.63 29.71 -15.94
CA GLU A 494 25.94 29.43 -17.34
C GLU A 494 27.13 30.30 -17.79
N LYS A 495 28.19 29.69 -18.32
CA LYS A 495 29.33 30.45 -18.86
C LYS A 495 28.93 31.11 -20.18
N MET A 496 29.49 32.29 -20.45
CA MET A 496 29.38 32.96 -21.76
C MET A 496 30.70 32.80 -22.53
N SER A 497 30.59 32.56 -23.84
CA SER A 497 31.75 32.43 -24.74
C SER A 497 32.34 33.79 -25.15
N ALA A 498 31.57 34.87 -25.04
CA ALA A 498 32.00 36.23 -25.36
C ALA A 498 31.27 37.28 -24.50
N VAL A 499 31.80 38.51 -24.50
CA VAL A 499 31.06 39.69 -24.01
C VAL A 499 30.00 40.03 -25.05
N GLU A 500 28.74 39.75 -24.73
CA GLU A 500 27.61 40.04 -25.61
C GLU A 500 26.31 40.22 -24.83
N ILE A 501 25.28 40.66 -25.54
CA ILE A 501 23.88 40.58 -25.12
C ILE A 501 23.16 39.68 -26.12
N PRO A 502 22.78 38.45 -25.74
CA PRO A 502 22.03 37.55 -26.63
C PRO A 502 20.70 38.20 -27.03
N SER A 503 20.38 38.22 -28.33
CA SER A 503 19.15 38.85 -28.83
C SER A 503 17.88 38.24 -28.24
N SER A 504 17.91 36.94 -27.93
CA SER A 504 16.81 36.22 -27.27
C SER A 504 16.61 36.60 -25.81
N SER A 505 17.59 37.26 -25.20
CA SER A 505 17.53 37.66 -23.79
C SER A 505 16.94 39.06 -23.58
N THR A 506 16.91 39.90 -24.62
CA THR A 506 16.45 41.29 -24.52
C THR A 506 14.92 41.36 -24.46
N PHE A 507 14.34 42.15 -23.57
CA PHE A 507 12.92 42.43 -23.60
C PHE A 507 12.64 43.71 -24.43
N PRO A 508 11.64 43.75 -25.33
CA PRO A 508 10.70 42.69 -25.59
C PRO A 508 11.07 41.82 -26.79
N GLN A 509 10.54 40.58 -26.80
CA GLN A 509 10.67 39.63 -27.91
C GLN A 509 9.55 39.77 -28.95
N SER A 510 8.45 40.43 -28.61
CA SER A 510 7.29 40.67 -29.45
C SER A 510 6.71 42.06 -29.17
N GLN A 511 5.85 42.58 -30.05
CA GLN A 511 5.25 43.91 -29.85
C GLN A 511 4.63 44.04 -28.44
N GLU A 512 5.06 45.06 -27.70
CA GLU A 512 4.51 45.41 -26.39
C GLU A 512 3.65 46.66 -26.50
N PHE A 513 2.55 46.67 -25.76
CA PHE A 513 1.72 47.84 -25.58
C PHE A 513 1.22 47.93 -24.15
N TRP A 514 1.29 49.11 -23.57
CA TRP A 514 0.90 49.36 -22.18
C TRP A 514 0.23 50.72 -22.05
N MET A 515 -0.65 50.90 -21.07
CA MET A 515 -1.29 52.20 -20.82
C MET A 515 -0.32 53.18 -20.14
N PRO A 516 -0.55 54.50 -20.28
CA PRO A 516 0.20 55.51 -19.54
C PRO A 516 0.25 55.25 -18.03
N GLY A 517 1.41 55.47 -17.42
CA GLY A 517 1.63 55.30 -15.98
C GLY A 517 1.89 53.86 -15.52
N GLU A 518 1.64 52.86 -16.37
CA GLU A 518 1.99 51.47 -16.05
C GLU A 518 3.50 51.26 -16.05
N LYS A 519 3.96 50.26 -15.30
CA LYS A 519 5.38 49.94 -15.14
C LYS A 519 5.70 48.61 -15.81
N ILE A 520 6.74 48.59 -16.62
CA ILE A 520 7.26 47.39 -17.26
C ILE A 520 8.71 47.14 -16.83
N LYS A 521 9.15 45.87 -16.89
CA LYS A 521 10.54 45.50 -16.62
C LYS A 521 11.28 45.30 -17.92
N LEU A 522 12.14 46.26 -18.26
CA LEU A 522 13.14 46.06 -19.31
C LEU A 522 14.20 45.11 -18.76
N SER A 523 14.62 44.14 -19.56
CA SER A 523 15.59 43.14 -19.12
C SER A 523 16.46 42.63 -20.27
N CYS A 524 17.67 42.22 -19.94
CA CYS A 524 18.56 41.50 -20.85
C CYS A 524 19.50 40.58 -20.06
N GLN A 525 20.15 39.64 -20.74
CA GLN A 525 21.26 38.90 -20.17
C GLN A 525 22.59 39.43 -20.70
N ALA A 526 23.58 39.51 -19.83
CA ALA A 526 24.93 39.99 -20.11
C ALA A 526 25.93 39.35 -19.11
N PRO A 527 27.25 39.52 -19.29
CA PRO A 527 28.22 39.01 -18.33
C PRO A 527 28.01 39.59 -16.92
N ALA A 528 28.03 38.75 -15.89
CA ALA A 528 27.95 39.13 -14.48
C ALA A 528 29.03 40.17 -14.12
N GLY A 529 28.64 41.17 -13.32
CA GLY A 529 29.49 42.29 -12.92
C GLY A 529 29.67 43.39 -13.97
N SER A 530 29.01 43.30 -15.14
CA SER A 530 28.98 44.37 -16.15
C SER A 530 28.21 45.60 -15.69
N LYS A 531 28.54 46.77 -16.26
CA LYS A 531 27.66 47.94 -16.29
C LYS A 531 26.73 47.81 -17.49
N VAL A 532 25.42 47.74 -17.25
CA VAL A 532 24.41 47.56 -18.31
C VAL A 532 23.43 48.72 -18.30
N SER A 533 23.05 49.20 -19.49
CA SER A 533 22.02 50.20 -19.65
C SER A 533 21.10 49.89 -20.84
N VAL A 534 19.94 50.56 -20.89
CA VAL A 534 18.98 50.46 -21.98
C VAL A 534 18.55 51.85 -22.42
N THR A 535 18.50 52.08 -23.73
CA THR A 535 18.00 53.32 -24.33
C THR A 535 16.63 53.06 -24.94
N LEU A 536 15.63 53.85 -24.56
CA LEU A 536 14.26 53.81 -25.09
C LEU A 536 13.69 55.22 -25.11
N ASN A 537 12.98 55.59 -26.19
CA ASN A 537 12.39 56.92 -26.36
C ASN A 537 13.40 58.06 -26.10
N GLY A 538 14.61 57.94 -26.63
CA GLY A 538 15.69 58.93 -26.49
C GLY A 538 16.32 59.05 -25.10
N LYS A 539 15.90 58.25 -24.11
CA LYS A 539 16.41 58.28 -22.73
C LYS A 539 17.18 57.00 -22.39
N ASN A 540 18.29 57.13 -21.66
CA ASN A 540 19.14 56.02 -21.23
C ASN A 540 18.91 55.69 -19.75
N TYR A 541 18.81 54.41 -19.41
CA TYR A 541 18.52 53.91 -18.07
C TYR A 541 19.55 52.86 -17.65
N SER A 542 20.21 53.07 -16.51
CA SER A 542 21.10 52.07 -15.90
C SER A 542 20.31 50.89 -15.34
N MET A 543 20.78 49.67 -15.59
CA MET A 543 20.13 48.42 -15.19
C MET A 543 20.87 47.74 -14.03
N LYS A 544 20.11 47.06 -13.16
CA LYS A 544 20.65 46.33 -12.01
C LYS A 544 20.76 44.83 -12.33
N GLN A 545 21.86 44.20 -11.93
CA GLN A 545 21.97 42.75 -11.94
C GLN A 545 21.00 42.15 -10.92
N ILE A 546 20.11 41.25 -11.36
CA ILE A 546 19.09 40.61 -10.51
C ILE A 546 19.31 39.10 -10.34
N SER A 547 20.18 38.49 -11.14
CA SER A 547 20.57 37.08 -11.01
C SER A 547 21.98 36.85 -11.55
N GLY A 548 22.56 35.69 -11.24
CA GLY A 548 23.92 35.32 -11.64
C GLY A 548 24.96 35.65 -10.56
N PRO A 549 26.20 35.16 -10.72
CA PRO A 549 27.23 35.28 -9.70
C PRO A 549 27.67 36.74 -9.51
N THR A 550 28.00 37.12 -8.28
CA THR A 550 28.59 38.41 -7.95
C THR A 550 30.10 38.33 -8.13
N ASN A 551 30.67 39.12 -9.03
CA ASN A 551 32.12 39.17 -9.32
C ASN A 551 32.78 37.83 -9.67
N PRO A 552 32.28 37.08 -10.66
CA PRO A 552 32.93 35.84 -11.05
C PRO A 552 34.31 36.08 -11.68
N SER A 553 35.24 35.14 -11.49
CA SER A 553 36.57 35.16 -12.10
C SER A 553 36.56 34.98 -13.63
N GLY A 554 35.42 34.62 -14.22
CA GLY A 554 35.23 34.42 -15.67
C GLY A 554 33.94 35.05 -16.23
N LEU A 555 33.66 34.80 -17.51
CA LEU A 555 32.43 35.25 -18.17
C LEU A 555 31.28 34.31 -17.82
N TYR A 556 30.39 34.76 -16.93
CA TYR A 556 29.18 34.05 -16.55
C TYR A 556 27.96 34.91 -16.86
N LYS A 557 26.88 34.26 -17.26
CA LYS A 557 25.61 34.89 -17.59
C LYS A 557 24.93 35.43 -16.33
N ALA A 558 24.45 36.67 -16.42
CA ALA A 558 23.64 37.32 -15.42
C ALA A 558 22.45 38.04 -16.08
N THR A 559 21.34 38.15 -15.36
CA THR A 559 20.18 38.91 -15.82
C THR A 559 20.24 40.31 -15.24
N TYR A 560 20.02 41.31 -16.08
CA TYR A 560 19.92 42.71 -15.73
C TYR A 560 18.50 43.20 -15.96
N SER A 561 18.01 44.08 -15.08
CA SER A 561 16.68 44.67 -15.24
C SER A 561 16.59 46.11 -14.73
N VAL A 562 15.68 46.88 -15.31
CA VAL A 562 15.25 48.19 -14.82
C VAL A 562 13.73 48.33 -15.00
N GLU A 563 13.08 48.99 -14.05
CA GLU A 563 11.66 49.34 -14.15
C GLU A 563 11.50 50.61 -14.99
N TYR A 564 10.61 50.58 -15.97
CA TYR A 564 10.29 51.69 -16.87
C TYR A 564 8.81 52.04 -16.74
N THR A 565 8.50 53.30 -16.42
CA THR A 565 7.13 53.81 -16.37
C THR A 565 6.72 54.35 -17.73
N MET A 566 5.59 53.86 -18.25
CA MET A 566 5.05 54.27 -19.54
C MET A 566 4.67 55.75 -19.54
N PRO A 567 5.13 56.54 -20.54
CA PRO A 567 4.87 57.97 -20.59
C PRO A 567 3.40 58.28 -20.92
N SER A 568 2.94 59.44 -20.45
CA SER A 568 1.64 60.01 -20.81
C SER A 568 1.77 60.94 -22.01
N PHE A 569 0.72 60.98 -22.84
CA PHE A 569 0.63 61.84 -24.01
C PHE A 569 -0.72 62.57 -24.04
N SER A 570 -0.76 63.76 -24.65
CA SER A 570 -1.96 64.57 -24.84
C SER A 570 -2.54 64.45 -26.27
N GLY A 571 -3.75 64.99 -26.46
CA GLY A 571 -4.46 64.98 -27.75
C GLY A 571 -5.41 63.80 -27.93
N ALA A 572 -5.84 63.56 -29.17
CA ALA A 572 -6.77 62.47 -29.51
C ALA A 572 -6.21 61.09 -29.11
N PRO A 573 -7.02 60.21 -28.48
CA PRO A 573 -6.61 58.86 -28.11
C PRO A 573 -6.12 58.05 -29.31
N ARG A 574 -4.91 57.50 -29.21
CA ARG A 574 -4.25 56.71 -30.25
C ARG A 574 -3.20 55.78 -29.65
N ASN A 575 -2.73 54.83 -30.44
CA ASN A 575 -1.56 54.01 -30.10
C ASN A 575 -0.29 54.76 -30.54
N ILE A 576 0.74 54.78 -29.70
CA ILE A 576 2.00 55.51 -29.93
C ILE A 576 3.14 54.51 -29.85
N ASP A 577 4.01 54.48 -30.87
CA ASP A 577 5.21 53.63 -30.88
C ASP A 577 6.40 54.38 -30.27
N LEU A 578 7.05 53.81 -29.25
CA LEU A 578 8.25 54.34 -28.61
C LEU A 578 9.55 53.78 -29.24
N GLY A 579 9.42 52.83 -30.16
CA GLY A 579 10.51 52.10 -30.79
C GLY A 579 11.03 50.92 -29.97
N ALA A 580 11.99 50.20 -30.55
CA ALA A 580 12.65 49.08 -29.88
C ALA A 580 13.75 49.56 -28.92
N PRO A 581 13.79 49.07 -27.68
CA PRO A 581 14.89 49.35 -26.75
C PRO A 581 16.25 48.92 -27.31
N ILE A 582 17.30 49.70 -27.01
CA ILE A 582 18.69 49.38 -27.35
C ILE A 582 19.45 49.13 -26.05
N TYR A 583 19.81 47.88 -25.80
CA TYR A 583 20.58 47.45 -24.64
C TYR A 583 22.08 47.61 -24.90
N THR A 584 22.82 48.08 -23.90
CA THR A 584 24.27 48.31 -23.95
C THR A 584 24.93 47.65 -22.75
N VAL A 585 25.97 46.87 -23.00
CA VAL A 585 26.83 46.28 -21.96
C VAL A 585 28.23 46.88 -22.06
N ASN A 586 28.80 47.23 -20.92
CA ASN A 586 30.23 47.50 -20.75
C ASN A 586 30.81 46.53 -19.73
N TYR A 587 31.60 45.57 -20.22
CA TYR A 587 32.34 44.62 -19.39
C TYR A 587 33.84 44.90 -19.54
N LYS A 588 34.48 45.43 -18.48
CA LYS A 588 35.92 45.72 -18.42
C LYS A 588 36.44 46.51 -19.64
N GLY A 589 35.69 47.51 -20.10
CA GLY A 589 36.06 48.36 -21.24
C GLY A 589 35.59 47.84 -22.60
N THR A 590 35.13 46.59 -22.72
CA THR A 590 34.49 46.07 -23.94
C THR A 590 33.02 46.46 -23.96
N VAL A 591 32.63 47.28 -24.95
CA VAL A 591 31.25 47.74 -25.13
C VAL A 591 30.56 47.00 -26.27
N LYS A 592 29.35 46.47 -26.02
CA LYS A 592 28.48 45.89 -27.05
C LYS A 592 27.06 46.39 -26.90
N THR A 593 26.35 46.47 -28.01
CA THR A 593 24.94 46.87 -28.04
C THR A 593 24.07 45.80 -28.69
N LYS A 594 22.80 45.75 -28.30
CA LYS A 594 21.79 44.87 -28.90
C LYS A 594 20.44 45.58 -28.91
N LYS A 595 19.89 45.79 -30.10
CA LYS A 595 18.51 46.25 -30.28
C LYS A 595 17.56 45.09 -30.01
N ALA A 596 16.51 45.32 -29.22
CA ALA A 596 15.45 44.34 -29.02
C ALA A 596 14.74 44.05 -30.35
N PRO A 597 14.24 42.82 -30.56
CA PRO A 597 13.59 42.45 -31.82
C PRO A 597 12.21 43.09 -32.02
N ALA A 598 11.61 43.69 -30.98
CA ALA A 598 10.29 44.30 -31.07
C ALA A 598 10.20 45.66 -30.37
N ASN A 599 9.17 46.42 -30.75
CA ASN A 599 8.92 47.76 -30.24
C ASN A 599 8.07 47.73 -28.96
N ILE A 600 8.19 48.81 -28.20
CA ILE A 600 7.32 49.13 -27.06
C ILE A 600 6.44 50.31 -27.46
N GLY A 601 5.14 50.22 -27.21
CA GLY A 601 4.20 51.30 -27.48
C GLY A 601 3.31 51.63 -26.29
N VAL A 602 2.65 52.78 -26.38
CA VAL A 602 1.61 53.26 -25.45
C VAL A 602 0.24 53.15 -26.10
N ILE A 603 -0.74 52.57 -25.41
CA ILE A 603 -2.16 52.66 -25.77
C ILE A 603 -2.78 53.77 -24.92
N MET A 604 -3.10 54.92 -25.53
CA MET A 604 -3.78 55.99 -24.81
C MET A 604 -5.18 55.56 -24.35
N LYS A 605 -5.63 56.13 -23.23
CA LYS A 605 -6.98 55.87 -22.70
C LYS A 605 -8.05 56.23 -23.74
N GLY A 606 -8.89 55.27 -24.11
CA GLY A 606 -9.95 55.43 -25.13
C GLY A 606 -9.48 55.28 -26.59
N SER A 607 -8.27 54.78 -26.84
CA SER A 607 -7.79 54.47 -28.19
C SER A 607 -8.74 53.46 -28.89
N PRO A 608 -9.13 53.67 -30.16
CA PRO A 608 -10.02 52.77 -30.90
C PRO A 608 -9.26 51.51 -31.36
N TYR A 609 -8.83 50.70 -30.39
CA TYR A 609 -8.05 49.48 -30.57
C TYR A 609 -8.77 48.33 -29.90
N TYR A 610 -9.11 47.30 -30.68
CA TYR A 610 -10.10 46.29 -30.29
C TYR A 610 -9.59 44.88 -30.50
N ALA A 611 -10.18 43.94 -29.76
CA ALA A 611 -10.01 42.51 -29.94
C ALA A 611 -11.39 41.86 -30.12
N GLU A 612 -11.57 41.11 -31.21
CA GLU A 612 -12.77 40.33 -31.49
C GLU A 612 -12.49 38.83 -31.30
N ALA A 613 -13.29 38.13 -30.51
CA ALA A 613 -13.17 36.69 -30.28
C ALA A 613 -13.48 35.88 -31.56
N LEU A 614 -12.57 34.98 -31.96
CA LEU A 614 -12.67 34.25 -33.23
C LEU A 614 -13.29 32.86 -33.13
N TYR A 615 -13.26 32.28 -31.93
CA TYR A 615 -13.69 30.90 -31.66
C TYR A 615 -14.95 30.89 -30.80
N ASP A 616 -15.70 29.79 -30.84
CA ASP A 616 -16.97 29.63 -30.12
C ASP A 616 -16.83 29.95 -28.64
N VAL A 617 -15.72 29.52 -28.04
CA VAL A 617 -15.29 29.87 -26.69
C VAL A 617 -13.81 30.26 -26.71
N VAL A 618 -13.49 31.38 -26.07
CA VAL A 618 -12.13 31.90 -25.90
C VAL A 618 -11.87 32.12 -24.41
N ASP A 619 -10.91 31.35 -23.87
CA ASP A 619 -10.45 31.49 -22.49
C ASP A 619 -9.74 32.83 -22.28
N THR A 620 -10.03 33.46 -21.14
CA THR A 620 -9.35 34.67 -20.66
C THR A 620 -8.65 34.41 -19.33
N TYR A 621 -7.66 35.23 -18.97
CA TYR A 621 -6.74 34.98 -17.86
C TYR A 621 -6.53 36.23 -17.01
N ASN A 622 -6.38 36.07 -15.69
CA ASN A 622 -6.12 37.21 -14.78
C ASN A 622 -4.70 37.83 -14.96
N ALA A 623 -3.81 37.13 -15.65
CA ALA A 623 -2.45 37.54 -15.96
C ALA A 623 -2.07 37.01 -17.35
N PRO A 624 -1.01 37.52 -18.02
CA PRO A 624 -0.58 37.05 -19.34
C PRO A 624 0.17 35.71 -19.25
N VAL A 625 -0.40 34.75 -18.53
CA VAL A 625 0.09 33.38 -18.32
C VAL A 625 -1.11 32.44 -18.20
N SER A 626 -1.03 31.28 -18.84
CA SER A 626 -2.10 30.28 -18.81
C SER A 626 -1.97 29.29 -17.64
N GLY A 627 -0.80 29.23 -16.98
CA GLY A 627 -0.50 28.25 -15.92
C GLY A 627 -1.41 28.32 -14.68
N ASN A 628 -2.09 29.45 -14.45
CA ASN A 628 -3.05 29.61 -13.36
C ASN A 628 -4.50 29.23 -13.75
N GLY A 629 -4.69 28.77 -14.99
CA GLY A 629 -5.99 28.46 -15.55
C GLY A 629 -6.78 29.68 -16.03
N ALA A 630 -7.76 29.43 -16.90
CA ALA A 630 -8.69 30.44 -17.39
C ALA A 630 -9.57 30.99 -16.26
N ALA A 631 -9.88 32.28 -16.32
CA ALA A 631 -10.72 33.00 -15.38
C ALA A 631 -12.15 33.14 -15.89
N TYR A 632 -12.33 33.51 -17.16
CA TYR A 632 -13.65 33.69 -17.78
C TYR A 632 -13.62 33.29 -19.25
N GLU A 633 -14.81 33.13 -19.83
CA GLU A 633 -15.00 32.76 -21.23
C GLU A 633 -15.55 33.95 -22.03
N LEU A 634 -15.04 34.14 -23.25
CA LEU A 634 -15.64 34.99 -24.27
C LEU A 634 -16.21 34.14 -25.40
N TYR A 635 -17.24 34.64 -26.05
CA TYR A 635 -17.91 33.93 -27.15
C TYR A 635 -17.62 34.59 -28.49
N LYS A 636 -17.65 33.79 -29.56
CA LYS A 636 -17.36 34.23 -30.92
C LYS A 636 -18.06 35.54 -31.30
N GLY A 637 -17.29 36.47 -31.87
CA GLY A 637 -17.72 37.79 -32.30
C GLY A 637 -17.95 38.79 -31.16
N MET A 638 -17.68 38.43 -29.90
CA MET A 638 -17.60 39.42 -28.82
C MET A 638 -16.39 40.32 -29.00
N VAL A 639 -16.58 41.63 -28.79
CA VAL A 639 -15.56 42.66 -28.98
C VAL A 639 -15.28 43.39 -27.65
N ASP A 640 -14.00 43.57 -27.34
CA ASP A 640 -13.53 44.35 -26.18
C ASP A 640 -12.40 45.31 -26.61
N SER A 641 -12.19 46.40 -25.87
CA SER A 641 -11.09 47.34 -26.09
C SER A 641 -9.77 46.74 -25.59
N VAL A 642 -8.71 46.85 -26.38
CA VAL A 642 -7.37 46.39 -26.00
C VAL A 642 -6.70 47.49 -25.18
N THR A 643 -6.28 47.15 -23.96
CA THR A 643 -5.60 48.05 -23.02
C THR A 643 -4.15 47.66 -22.78
N GLY A 644 -3.67 46.57 -23.38
CA GLY A 644 -2.26 46.16 -23.28
C GLY A 644 -1.95 44.96 -24.15
N MET A 645 -0.68 44.71 -24.43
CA MET A 645 -0.20 43.54 -25.16
C MET A 645 1.19 43.18 -24.66
N THR A 646 1.41 41.89 -24.37
CA THR A 646 2.72 41.37 -23.99
C THR A 646 2.86 39.92 -24.37
N GLY A 647 4.03 39.52 -24.86
CA GLY A 647 4.27 38.16 -25.33
C GLY A 647 3.20 37.68 -26.33
N SER A 648 2.52 36.57 -26.01
CA SER A 648 1.43 36.00 -26.82
C SER A 648 0.03 36.51 -26.44
N TYR A 649 -0.08 37.51 -25.55
CA TYR A 649 -1.35 37.95 -24.97
C TYR A 649 -1.71 39.40 -25.31
N ALA A 650 -3.00 39.69 -25.35
CA ALA A 650 -3.59 41.03 -25.31
C ALA A 650 -4.45 41.17 -24.05
N ARG A 651 -4.39 42.33 -23.39
CA ARG A 651 -5.25 42.68 -22.26
C ARG A 651 -6.45 43.44 -22.77
N LEU A 652 -7.62 43.04 -22.31
CA LEU A 652 -8.91 43.63 -22.61
C LEU A 652 -9.26 44.72 -21.58
N SER A 653 -10.31 45.53 -21.80
CA SER A 653 -10.65 46.61 -20.88
C SER A 653 -11.33 46.12 -19.61
N SER A 654 -11.82 44.88 -19.61
CA SER A 654 -12.17 44.10 -18.43
C SER A 654 -10.99 43.77 -17.51
N GLY A 655 -9.74 44.01 -17.95
CA GLY A 655 -8.52 43.66 -17.24
C GLY A 655 -8.06 42.22 -17.47
N GLN A 656 -8.86 41.41 -18.19
CA GLN A 656 -8.53 40.04 -18.54
C GLN A 656 -7.56 39.98 -19.72
N TRP A 657 -6.74 38.94 -19.75
CA TRP A 657 -5.78 38.66 -20.83
C TRP A 657 -6.30 37.55 -21.72
N VAL A 658 -6.09 37.67 -23.03
CA VAL A 658 -6.49 36.69 -24.04
C VAL A 658 -5.32 36.40 -24.96
N PHE A 659 -5.21 35.17 -25.45
CA PHE A 659 -4.21 34.84 -26.46
C PHE A 659 -4.48 35.57 -27.78
N LYS A 660 -3.45 36.20 -28.34
CA LYS A 660 -3.55 37.00 -29.58
C LYS A 660 -3.94 36.18 -30.81
N ASP A 661 -3.68 34.87 -30.84
CA ASP A 661 -4.08 33.98 -31.92
C ASP A 661 -5.55 33.51 -31.81
N LYS A 662 -6.21 33.81 -30.69
CA LYS A 662 -7.64 33.51 -30.45
C LYS A 662 -8.56 34.69 -30.71
N VAL A 663 -7.99 35.87 -30.98
CA VAL A 663 -8.72 37.10 -31.26
C VAL A 663 -8.19 37.78 -32.51
N LYS A 664 -9.04 38.56 -33.18
CA LYS A 664 -8.62 39.49 -34.22
C LYS A 664 -8.39 40.86 -33.59
N ILE A 665 -7.16 41.33 -33.60
CA ILE A 665 -6.78 42.63 -33.05
C ILE A 665 -6.71 43.67 -34.18
N TYR A 666 -7.40 44.80 -34.04
CA TYR A 666 -7.45 45.83 -35.08
C TYR A 666 -7.71 47.24 -34.51
N SER A 667 -7.32 48.26 -35.28
CA SER A 667 -7.67 49.66 -35.00
C SER A 667 -8.79 50.14 -35.91
N GLN A 668 -9.61 51.09 -35.44
CA GLN A 668 -10.61 51.78 -36.26
C GLN A 668 -10.40 53.29 -36.25
N LYS A 669 -10.89 53.99 -37.28
CA LYS A 669 -10.85 55.47 -37.34
C LYS A 669 -11.83 56.11 -36.37
N THR A 670 -12.99 55.49 -36.18
CA THR A 670 -14.06 55.96 -35.28
C THR A 670 -14.24 54.94 -34.16
N PRO A 671 -14.31 55.37 -32.88
CA PRO A 671 -14.58 54.45 -31.78
C PRO A 671 -15.94 53.76 -31.90
N VAL A 672 -15.99 52.48 -31.51
CA VAL A 672 -17.24 51.74 -31.33
C VAL A 672 -17.92 52.23 -30.04
N ASN A 673 -19.11 52.82 -30.18
CA ASN A 673 -19.95 53.24 -29.06
C ASN A 673 -21.11 52.25 -28.88
N THR A 674 -20.83 51.17 -28.16
CA THR A 674 -21.85 50.18 -27.82
C THR A 674 -22.91 50.83 -26.91
N VAL A 675 -24.20 50.58 -27.12
CA VAL A 675 -25.29 51.14 -26.28
C VAL A 675 -26.15 49.99 -25.79
N VAL A 676 -26.38 49.89 -24.48
CA VAL A 676 -27.44 49.01 -23.93
C VAL A 676 -28.77 49.74 -24.09
N ARG A 677 -29.60 49.30 -25.05
CA ARG A 677 -30.89 49.91 -25.41
C ARG A 677 -32.01 49.52 -24.45
N LYS A 678 -31.98 48.27 -23.98
CA LYS A 678 -33.06 47.68 -23.17
C LYS A 678 -32.46 46.64 -22.24
N ALA A 679 -33.03 46.54 -21.05
CA ALA A 679 -32.78 45.46 -20.11
C ALA A 679 -34.11 44.83 -19.68
N THR A 680 -34.19 43.51 -19.65
CA THR A 680 -35.35 42.74 -19.16
C THR A 680 -34.93 41.71 -18.14
N TYR A 681 -35.84 41.38 -17.23
CA TYR A 681 -35.66 40.32 -16.24
C TYR A 681 -36.90 39.42 -16.27
N GLU A 682 -36.72 38.15 -16.58
CA GLU A 682 -37.79 37.16 -16.68
C GLU A 682 -37.56 36.04 -15.66
N VAL A 683 -38.60 35.72 -14.89
CA VAL A 683 -38.59 34.59 -13.94
C VAL A 683 -39.17 33.37 -14.63
N GLY A 684 -38.38 32.31 -14.72
CA GLY A 684 -38.77 31.03 -15.29
C GLY A 684 -38.93 29.95 -14.23
N LYS A 685 -39.41 28.78 -14.66
CA LYS A 685 -39.59 27.61 -13.78
C LYS A 685 -38.26 27.09 -13.22
N ASP A 686 -37.25 27.00 -14.09
CA ASP A 686 -35.96 26.39 -13.77
C ASP A 686 -34.83 27.44 -13.72
N ASN A 687 -35.05 28.63 -14.30
CA ASN A 687 -34.02 29.69 -14.39
C ASN A 687 -34.65 31.09 -14.40
N ASP A 688 -33.93 32.07 -13.89
CA ASP A 688 -34.18 33.50 -14.17
C ASP A 688 -33.26 33.97 -15.30
N VAL A 689 -33.74 34.91 -16.13
CA VAL A 689 -32.99 35.46 -17.27
C VAL A 689 -32.92 36.97 -17.17
N PHE A 690 -31.70 37.51 -17.09
CA PHE A 690 -31.41 38.93 -17.23
C PHE A 690 -30.85 39.19 -18.63
N GLU A 691 -31.62 39.84 -19.49
CA GLU A 691 -31.27 40.09 -20.89
C GLU A 691 -30.97 41.56 -21.16
N LEU A 692 -29.89 41.81 -21.89
CA LEU A 692 -29.47 43.12 -22.36
C LEU A 692 -29.51 43.17 -23.88
N THR A 693 -30.30 44.08 -24.44
CA THR A 693 -30.29 44.40 -25.88
C THR A 693 -29.29 45.51 -26.16
N MET A 694 -28.40 45.31 -27.12
CA MET A 694 -27.22 46.11 -27.39
C MET A 694 -27.10 46.49 -28.88
N THR A 695 -26.39 47.58 -29.20
CA THR A 695 -26.10 47.99 -30.58
C THR A 695 -24.98 47.20 -31.25
N SER A 696 -24.18 46.45 -30.48
CA SER A 696 -23.07 45.63 -30.96
C SER A 696 -22.83 44.46 -30.00
N SER A 697 -22.05 43.47 -30.43
CA SER A 697 -21.65 42.31 -29.62
C SER A 697 -20.48 42.67 -28.67
N ALA A 698 -20.75 43.39 -27.60
CA ALA A 698 -19.74 43.64 -26.57
C ALA A 698 -19.33 42.35 -25.85
N ALA A 699 -18.06 42.26 -25.46
CA ALA A 699 -17.59 41.24 -24.54
C ALA A 699 -18.28 41.35 -23.17
N ALA A 700 -18.59 40.20 -22.59
CA ALA A 700 -19.22 40.12 -21.28
C ALA A 700 -18.56 39.04 -20.42
N ILE A 701 -18.31 39.35 -19.15
CA ILE A 701 -17.82 38.38 -18.16
C ILE A 701 -18.69 38.45 -16.90
N VAL A 702 -18.85 37.31 -16.24
CA VAL A 702 -19.70 37.18 -15.05
C VAL A 702 -18.93 36.55 -13.91
N SER A 703 -19.14 37.05 -12.70
CA SER A 703 -18.63 36.47 -11.47
C SER A 703 -19.71 36.42 -10.40
N PHE A 704 -19.61 35.46 -9.47
CA PHE A 704 -20.51 35.35 -8.33
C PHE A 704 -19.73 35.12 -7.02
N ASP A 705 -19.97 35.96 -6.02
CA ASP A 705 -19.31 35.89 -4.71
C ASP A 705 -20.11 35.13 -3.64
N GLY A 706 -21.33 34.71 -3.96
CA GLY A 706 -22.28 34.03 -3.05
C GLY A 706 -23.49 34.91 -2.71
N GLN A 707 -23.32 36.23 -2.85
CA GLN A 707 -24.34 37.24 -2.61
C GLN A 707 -24.65 38.04 -3.89
N ASN A 708 -23.63 38.45 -4.64
CA ASN A 708 -23.76 39.30 -5.82
C ASN A 708 -23.31 38.57 -7.07
N VAL A 709 -24.17 38.53 -8.08
CA VAL A 709 -23.79 38.17 -9.45
C VAL A 709 -23.42 39.47 -10.16
N VAL A 710 -22.17 39.57 -10.62
CA VAL A 710 -21.64 40.77 -11.27
C VAL A 710 -21.42 40.49 -12.75
N LEU A 711 -22.20 41.14 -13.60
CA LEU A 711 -22.05 41.11 -15.05
C LEU A 711 -21.30 42.38 -15.51
N ASN A 712 -20.11 42.20 -16.08
CA ASN A 712 -19.35 43.27 -16.69
C ASN A 712 -19.49 43.20 -18.20
N VAL A 713 -19.94 44.27 -18.83
CA VAL A 713 -20.09 44.40 -20.28
C VAL A 713 -19.12 45.45 -20.80
N SER A 714 -18.32 45.13 -21.81
CA SER A 714 -17.25 46.01 -22.30
C SER A 714 -17.76 47.24 -23.05
N ALA A 715 -17.27 48.40 -22.60
CA ALA A 715 -17.38 49.72 -23.22
C ALA A 715 -18.76 50.16 -23.78
N PRO A 716 -19.89 49.91 -23.08
CA PRO A 716 -21.13 50.57 -23.45
C PRO A 716 -21.12 52.06 -23.02
N SER A 717 -21.71 52.93 -23.84
CA SER A 717 -21.87 54.36 -23.55
C SER A 717 -23.09 54.67 -22.67
N SER A 718 -24.01 53.71 -22.49
CA SER A 718 -25.12 53.80 -21.54
C SER A 718 -25.59 52.41 -21.09
N ALA A 719 -26.12 52.34 -19.88
CA ALA A 719 -26.79 51.18 -19.30
C ALA A 719 -28.32 51.35 -19.35
N ALA A 720 -29.05 50.23 -19.42
CA ALA A 720 -30.49 50.16 -19.18
C ALA A 720 -30.77 49.27 -17.97
N MET A 721 -31.88 49.50 -17.26
CA MET A 721 -32.30 48.77 -16.07
C MET A 721 -33.65 48.08 -16.27
N PRO A 722 -33.81 46.81 -15.82
CA PRO A 722 -35.08 46.10 -15.94
C PRO A 722 -36.03 46.46 -14.79
N LYS A 723 -37.31 46.12 -14.95
CA LYS A 723 -38.23 45.99 -13.82
C LYS A 723 -38.09 44.59 -13.22
N LEU A 724 -37.84 44.48 -11.91
CA LEU A 724 -37.74 43.19 -11.22
C LEU A 724 -39.13 42.64 -10.83
N PRO A 725 -39.47 41.40 -11.23
CA PRO A 725 -40.62 40.68 -10.69
C PRO A 725 -40.49 40.39 -9.18
N GLY A 726 -41.61 40.29 -8.47
CA GLY A 726 -41.61 40.09 -7.01
C GLY A 726 -41.04 38.73 -6.57
N ASP A 727 -41.18 37.72 -7.41
CA ASP A 727 -40.73 36.33 -7.23
C ASP A 727 -39.31 36.06 -7.76
N ALA A 728 -38.62 37.08 -8.28
CA ALA A 728 -37.24 36.94 -8.76
C ALA A 728 -36.26 36.45 -7.67
N LEU A 729 -35.21 35.73 -8.10
CA LEU A 729 -34.06 35.35 -7.28
C LEU A 729 -33.23 36.55 -6.81
N ILE A 730 -33.36 37.69 -7.49
CA ILE A 730 -32.58 38.91 -7.27
C ILE A 730 -33.45 39.96 -6.59
N SER A 731 -32.92 40.59 -5.53
CA SER A 731 -33.61 41.64 -4.77
C SER A 731 -33.35 43.03 -5.33
N THR A 732 -32.14 43.29 -5.81
CA THR A 732 -31.75 44.58 -6.40
C THR A 732 -30.76 44.37 -7.54
N ILE A 733 -30.82 45.25 -8.55
CA ILE A 733 -29.78 45.40 -9.56
C ILE A 733 -29.28 46.84 -9.48
N LYS A 734 -27.96 47.04 -9.49
CA LYS A 734 -27.32 48.35 -9.60
C LYS A 734 -26.37 48.35 -10.78
N ASP A 735 -26.32 49.46 -11.51
CA ASP A 735 -25.35 49.65 -12.59
C ASP A 735 -24.31 50.73 -12.27
N SER A 736 -23.14 50.61 -12.88
CA SER A 736 -22.10 51.63 -12.90
C SER A 736 -21.42 51.61 -14.25
N THR A 737 -21.36 52.77 -14.93
CA THR A 737 -20.83 52.88 -16.30
C THR A 737 -19.57 53.73 -16.35
N SER A 738 -18.55 53.23 -17.04
CA SER A 738 -17.29 53.90 -17.33
C SER A 738 -16.96 53.77 -18.81
N ILE A 739 -15.94 54.49 -19.28
CA ILE A 739 -15.50 54.41 -20.69
C ILE A 739 -15.08 53.01 -21.15
N TYR A 740 -14.85 52.08 -20.23
CA TYR A 740 -14.32 50.74 -20.52
C TYR A 740 -15.29 49.61 -20.20
N LYS A 741 -16.32 49.87 -19.40
CA LYS A 741 -17.31 48.86 -19.00
C LYS A 741 -18.56 49.48 -18.38
N SER A 742 -19.69 48.80 -18.52
CA SER A 742 -20.80 48.86 -17.55
C SER A 742 -20.77 47.62 -16.69
N GLU A 743 -20.87 47.83 -15.39
CA GLU A 743 -20.97 46.78 -14.38
C GLU A 743 -22.39 46.73 -13.85
N TYR A 744 -23.01 45.55 -13.90
CA TYR A 744 -24.32 45.27 -13.31
C TYR A 744 -24.13 44.35 -12.11
N VAL A 745 -24.50 44.83 -10.92
CA VAL A 745 -24.43 44.07 -9.67
C VAL A 745 -25.84 43.62 -9.30
N LEU A 746 -26.11 42.32 -9.49
CA LEU A 746 -27.38 41.68 -9.15
C LEU A 746 -27.25 41.05 -7.75
N THR A 747 -27.93 41.63 -6.76
CA THR A 747 -27.92 41.16 -5.37
C THR A 747 -28.94 40.04 -5.18
N LYS A 748 -28.49 38.85 -4.81
CA LYS A 748 -29.35 37.69 -4.52
C LYS A 748 -30.29 38.01 -3.35
N LYS A 749 -31.55 37.58 -3.44
CA LYS A 749 -32.52 37.67 -2.35
C LYS A 749 -32.11 36.73 -1.19
N ASP A 750 -32.41 37.15 0.04
CA ASP A 750 -32.18 36.31 1.23
C ASP A 750 -33.01 35.02 1.12
N GLY A 751 -32.41 33.88 1.45
CA GLY A 751 -33.03 32.56 1.31
C GLY A 751 -33.10 32.00 -0.12
N ALA A 752 -32.90 32.82 -1.17
CA ALA A 752 -32.82 32.32 -2.54
C ALA A 752 -31.51 31.55 -2.80
N THR A 753 -31.55 30.55 -3.69
CA THR A 753 -30.39 29.73 -4.06
C THR A 753 -30.13 29.83 -5.57
N ILE A 754 -28.87 30.07 -5.95
CA ILE A 754 -28.38 30.07 -7.33
C ILE A 754 -27.42 28.89 -7.46
N GLU A 755 -27.74 27.90 -8.28
CA GLU A 755 -26.89 26.70 -8.48
C GLU A 755 -26.03 26.77 -9.74
N GLY A 756 -26.17 27.84 -10.52
CA GLY A 756 -25.31 28.11 -11.66
C GLY A 756 -25.66 29.40 -12.36
N TYR A 757 -24.76 29.86 -13.20
CA TYR A 757 -24.96 30.96 -14.12
C TYR A 757 -24.18 30.77 -15.41
N TYR A 758 -24.68 31.32 -16.50
CA TYR A 758 -23.94 31.39 -17.76
C TYR A 758 -24.47 32.53 -18.64
N VAL A 759 -23.65 32.94 -19.61
CA VAL A 759 -24.00 33.96 -20.59
C VAL A 759 -24.27 33.31 -21.94
N GLU A 760 -25.38 33.67 -22.56
CA GLU A 760 -25.67 33.36 -23.95
C GLU A 760 -25.59 34.64 -24.79
N LYS A 761 -24.94 34.55 -25.94
CA LYS A 761 -25.00 35.61 -26.94
C LYS A 761 -26.30 35.48 -27.72
N THR A 762 -26.99 36.60 -27.94
CA THR A 762 -28.14 36.69 -28.86
C THR A 762 -27.78 37.55 -30.06
N ASP A 763 -28.61 37.53 -31.11
CA ASP A 763 -28.40 38.38 -32.30
C ASP A 763 -28.37 39.86 -31.97
N SER A 764 -29.05 40.26 -30.89
CA SER A 764 -29.24 41.65 -30.49
C SER A 764 -28.59 42.00 -29.15
N GLY A 765 -27.80 41.10 -28.54
CA GLY A 765 -27.17 41.37 -27.24
C GLY A 765 -26.74 40.11 -26.47
N ILE A 766 -27.03 40.08 -25.16
CA ILE A 766 -26.63 38.99 -24.26
C ILE A 766 -27.73 38.64 -23.26
N LYS A 767 -27.78 37.37 -22.86
CA LYS A 767 -28.61 36.85 -21.76
C LYS A 767 -27.71 36.30 -20.66
N LEU A 768 -27.85 36.79 -19.45
CA LEU A 768 -27.35 36.14 -18.24
C LEU A 768 -28.46 35.23 -17.69
N VAL A 769 -28.21 33.93 -17.69
CA VAL A 769 -29.11 32.93 -17.12
C VAL A 769 -28.64 32.58 -15.70
N LEU A 770 -29.56 32.57 -14.74
CA LEU A 770 -29.34 32.16 -13.35
C LEU A 770 -30.15 30.88 -13.07
N LYS A 771 -29.49 29.76 -12.77
CA LYS A 771 -30.16 28.48 -12.52
C LYS A 771 -30.74 28.41 -11.11
N HIS A 772 -31.98 27.95 -11.01
CA HIS A 772 -32.61 27.59 -9.75
C HIS A 772 -32.07 26.25 -9.26
N LYS A 773 -32.24 25.98 -7.96
CA LYS A 773 -32.08 24.61 -7.43
C LYS A 773 -33.24 23.74 -7.90
N PRO A 774 -32.99 22.60 -8.57
CA PRO A 774 -34.03 21.65 -8.94
C PRO A 774 -34.82 21.17 -7.72
N LYS A 775 -36.14 21.05 -7.86
CA LYS A 775 -37.02 20.54 -6.80
C LYS A 775 -37.11 19.03 -6.84
N VAL A 776 -37.03 18.39 -5.67
CA VAL A 776 -37.25 16.94 -5.53
C VAL A 776 -38.68 16.59 -5.94
N GLN A 777 -38.82 15.59 -6.82
CA GLN A 777 -40.11 15.18 -7.39
C GLN A 777 -40.66 13.89 -6.80
N SER A 778 -39.84 13.08 -6.13
CA SER A 778 -40.21 11.77 -5.58
C SER A 778 -39.47 11.47 -4.29
N LEU A 779 -40.17 10.95 -3.28
CA LEU A 779 -39.56 10.54 -2.01
C LEU A 779 -38.87 9.17 -2.09
N THR A 780 -39.26 8.30 -3.03
CA THR A 780 -38.67 6.97 -3.23
C THR A 780 -37.52 6.96 -4.24
N LYS A 781 -37.51 7.95 -5.15
CA LYS A 781 -36.43 8.21 -6.10
C LYS A 781 -36.08 9.70 -6.08
N PRO A 782 -35.35 10.17 -5.06
CA PRO A 782 -35.10 11.60 -4.80
C PRO A 782 -34.46 12.38 -5.94
N LEU A 783 -33.75 11.71 -6.85
CA LEU A 783 -33.05 12.35 -7.97
C LEU A 783 -33.85 12.31 -9.28
N THR A 784 -35.13 11.96 -9.24
CA THR A 784 -36.00 11.97 -10.44
C THR A 784 -36.02 13.35 -11.07
N GLY A 785 -35.64 13.42 -12.35
CA GLY A 785 -35.56 14.67 -13.12
C GLY A 785 -34.25 15.45 -12.96
N ILE A 786 -33.30 14.96 -12.16
CA ILE A 786 -31.96 15.56 -11.99
C ILE A 786 -31.00 14.94 -13.00
N THR A 787 -30.31 15.77 -13.78
CA THR A 787 -29.24 15.31 -14.68
C THR A 787 -27.88 15.55 -14.06
N ILE A 788 -27.07 14.49 -13.89
CA ILE A 788 -25.72 14.59 -13.33
C ILE A 788 -24.72 14.12 -14.38
N MET A 789 -23.69 14.92 -14.62
CA MET A 789 -22.56 14.52 -15.45
C MET A 789 -21.41 14.00 -14.60
N LEU A 790 -20.99 12.76 -14.87
CA LEU A 790 -19.82 12.14 -14.27
C LEU A 790 -18.65 12.20 -15.25
N ASP A 791 -17.54 12.75 -14.77
CA ASP A 791 -16.30 12.83 -15.51
C ASP A 791 -15.29 11.83 -14.94
N ALA A 792 -14.99 10.76 -15.68
CA ALA A 792 -13.92 9.85 -15.31
C ALA A 792 -12.57 10.47 -15.70
N GLY A 793 -11.80 10.93 -14.72
CA GLY A 793 -10.48 11.54 -14.91
C GLY A 793 -9.56 10.72 -15.80
N HIS A 794 -8.68 11.40 -16.56
CA HIS A 794 -7.73 10.79 -17.50
C HIS A 794 -8.39 9.92 -18.58
N GLY A 795 -7.62 9.11 -19.33
CA GLY A 795 -8.12 8.21 -20.38
C GLY A 795 -7.18 8.09 -21.58
N GLY A 796 -7.21 6.94 -22.26
CA GLY A 796 -6.42 6.67 -23.46
C GLY A 796 -4.93 6.81 -23.21
N SER A 797 -4.31 7.79 -23.88
CA SER A 797 -2.87 8.09 -23.80
C SER A 797 -2.45 8.76 -22.50
N ASP A 798 -3.41 9.26 -21.70
CA ASP A 798 -3.14 9.84 -20.39
C ASP A 798 -3.48 8.80 -19.30
N PRO A 799 -2.48 8.14 -18.69
CA PRO A 799 -2.71 7.15 -17.64
C PRO A 799 -3.13 7.76 -16.30
N GLY A 800 -2.95 9.08 -16.12
CA GLY A 800 -2.93 9.72 -14.81
C GLY A 800 -1.77 9.23 -13.95
N ALA A 801 -1.98 9.20 -12.63
CA ALA A 801 -1.00 8.71 -11.67
C ALA A 801 -0.68 7.21 -11.85
N ILE A 802 0.60 6.88 -11.64
CA ILE A 802 1.12 5.50 -11.71
C ILE A 802 1.29 4.93 -10.30
N GLY A 803 0.56 3.85 -10.04
CA GLY A 803 0.61 3.09 -8.80
C GLY A 803 1.53 1.87 -8.88
N PRO A 804 1.56 1.06 -7.81
CA PRO A 804 2.29 -0.20 -7.71
C PRO A 804 2.16 -1.17 -8.90
N LEU A 805 1.02 -1.20 -9.61
CA LEU A 805 0.79 -2.06 -10.79
C LEU A 805 1.21 -1.42 -12.13
N GLY A 806 1.87 -0.26 -12.10
CA GLY A 806 2.34 0.41 -13.32
C GLY A 806 1.17 0.84 -14.21
N THR A 807 1.37 0.75 -15.52
CA THR A 807 0.35 1.07 -16.53
C THR A 807 -0.69 -0.03 -16.72
N ALA A 808 -0.55 -1.17 -16.04
CA ALA A 808 -1.54 -2.25 -16.13
C ALA A 808 -2.84 -1.92 -15.37
N TYR A 809 -2.77 -1.03 -14.37
CA TYR A 809 -3.93 -0.52 -13.67
C TYR A 809 -3.61 0.87 -13.08
N SER A 810 -3.71 1.89 -13.93
CA SER A 810 -3.36 3.27 -13.56
C SER A 810 -4.59 4.07 -13.13
N GLU A 811 -4.40 5.33 -12.77
CA GLU A 811 -5.48 6.19 -12.27
C GLU A 811 -6.71 6.23 -13.20
N LYS A 812 -6.52 6.28 -14.52
CA LYS A 812 -7.63 6.29 -15.48
C LYS A 812 -8.57 5.08 -15.34
N ASP A 813 -8.05 3.92 -14.92
CA ASP A 813 -8.81 2.69 -14.75
C ASP A 813 -9.61 2.73 -13.44
N ILE A 814 -8.96 3.21 -12.37
CA ILE A 814 -9.60 3.47 -11.07
C ILE A 814 -10.77 4.45 -11.23
N ASN A 815 -10.53 5.57 -11.91
CA ASN A 815 -11.52 6.63 -12.11
C ASN A 815 -12.71 6.15 -12.94
N LEU A 816 -12.47 5.38 -14.01
CA LEU A 816 -13.55 4.84 -14.85
C LEU A 816 -14.41 3.83 -14.09
N ASN A 817 -13.78 2.93 -13.33
CA ASN A 817 -14.49 1.92 -12.55
C ASN A 817 -15.38 2.58 -11.48
N LEU A 818 -14.83 3.53 -10.73
CA LEU A 818 -15.60 4.30 -9.75
C LEU A 818 -16.76 5.07 -10.40
N ALA A 819 -16.55 5.65 -11.59
CA ALA A 819 -17.60 6.37 -12.32
C ALA A 819 -18.78 5.45 -12.70
N PHE A 820 -18.51 4.22 -13.13
CA PHE A 820 -19.56 3.26 -13.44
C PHE A 820 -20.35 2.80 -12.20
N LYS A 821 -19.66 2.59 -11.09
CA LYS A 821 -20.30 2.25 -9.81
C LYS A 821 -21.17 3.41 -9.31
N LEU A 822 -20.65 4.64 -9.35
CA LEU A 822 -21.41 5.83 -8.97
C LEU A 822 -22.60 6.08 -9.88
N LYS A 823 -22.45 5.88 -11.20
CA LYS A 823 -23.56 5.93 -12.17
C LYS A 823 -24.70 5.00 -11.73
N ARG A 824 -24.39 3.73 -11.47
CA ARG A 824 -25.40 2.73 -11.05
C ARG A 824 -26.12 3.16 -9.78
N GLU A 825 -25.38 3.66 -8.79
CA GLU A 825 -25.97 4.11 -7.53
C GLU A 825 -26.87 5.33 -7.73
N LEU A 826 -26.45 6.33 -8.50
CA LEU A 826 -27.26 7.52 -8.79
C LEU A 826 -28.51 7.21 -9.64
N GLU A 827 -28.39 6.35 -10.65
CA GLU A 827 -29.54 5.90 -11.45
C GLU A 827 -30.57 5.14 -10.60
N SER A 828 -30.11 4.37 -9.60
CA SER A 828 -31.02 3.70 -8.65
C SER A 828 -31.88 4.70 -7.87
N GLN A 829 -31.40 5.93 -7.68
CA GLN A 829 -32.10 7.04 -7.02
C GLN A 829 -32.93 7.89 -8.00
N GLY A 830 -32.95 7.55 -9.30
CA GLY A 830 -33.75 8.22 -10.34
C GLY A 830 -33.03 9.28 -11.16
N ALA A 831 -31.72 9.49 -10.96
CA ALA A 831 -30.95 10.48 -11.72
C ALA A 831 -30.76 10.05 -13.19
N ASN A 832 -30.70 11.03 -14.10
CA ASN A 832 -30.21 10.85 -15.46
C ASN A 832 -28.69 11.07 -15.49
N ILE A 833 -27.90 10.06 -15.85
CA ILE A 833 -26.44 10.14 -15.81
C ILE A 833 -25.84 10.28 -17.21
N LEU A 834 -25.09 11.37 -17.38
CA LEU A 834 -24.20 11.58 -18.52
C LEU A 834 -22.77 11.25 -18.10
N MET A 835 -21.98 10.68 -18.99
CA MET A 835 -20.55 10.42 -18.73
C MET A 835 -19.70 11.10 -19.80
N THR A 836 -18.58 11.71 -19.41
CA THR A 836 -17.65 12.27 -20.40
C THR A 836 -17.04 11.18 -21.26
N ARG A 837 -16.72 10.02 -20.67
CA ARG A 837 -16.31 8.79 -21.36
C ARG A 837 -16.89 7.54 -20.70
N THR A 838 -17.04 6.48 -21.48
CA THR A 838 -17.48 5.15 -21.04
C THR A 838 -16.46 4.04 -21.38
N ASP A 839 -15.30 4.42 -21.92
CA ASP A 839 -14.22 3.50 -22.27
C ASP A 839 -12.86 4.18 -22.05
N ASN A 840 -11.79 3.57 -22.56
CA ASN A 840 -10.42 4.08 -22.47
C ASN A 840 -10.10 5.12 -23.58
N SER A 841 -11.07 5.94 -23.99
CA SER A 841 -10.85 7.05 -24.91
C SER A 841 -10.05 8.19 -24.28
N THR A 842 -9.23 8.86 -25.09
CA THR A 842 -8.59 10.13 -24.71
C THR A 842 -9.59 11.26 -24.89
N ILE A 843 -9.94 11.97 -23.81
CA ILE A 843 -10.78 13.17 -23.85
C ILE A 843 -10.01 14.35 -23.26
N SER A 844 -9.84 15.39 -24.08
CA SER A 844 -9.12 16.60 -23.68
C SER A 844 -9.89 17.37 -22.60
N LEU A 845 -9.18 18.15 -21.78
CA LEU A 845 -9.81 18.99 -20.77
C LEU A 845 -10.84 19.97 -21.38
N ALA A 846 -10.54 20.54 -22.55
CA ALA A 846 -11.44 21.43 -23.29
C ALA A 846 -12.73 20.74 -23.74
N GLU A 847 -12.63 19.49 -24.19
CA GLU A 847 -13.76 18.69 -24.64
C GLU A 847 -14.69 18.32 -23.46
N ARG A 848 -14.14 17.97 -22.29
CA ARG A 848 -14.93 17.71 -21.06
C ARG A 848 -15.86 18.88 -20.72
N LEU A 849 -15.34 20.11 -20.77
CA LEU A 849 -16.15 21.30 -20.51
C LEU A 849 -17.14 21.56 -21.62
N THR A 850 -16.78 21.30 -22.87
CA THR A 850 -17.68 21.45 -24.00
C THR A 850 -18.89 20.53 -23.90
N LEU A 851 -18.67 19.25 -23.56
CA LEU A 851 -19.74 18.30 -23.27
C LEU A 851 -20.66 18.78 -22.15
N SER A 852 -20.07 19.22 -21.03
CA SER A 852 -20.83 19.75 -19.89
C SER A 852 -21.62 21.02 -20.25
N ARG A 853 -21.02 21.95 -21.00
CA ARG A 853 -21.66 23.22 -21.41
C ARG A 853 -22.86 22.97 -22.31
N ASN A 854 -22.74 22.02 -23.23
CA ASN A 854 -23.81 21.66 -24.15
C ASN A 854 -24.94 20.92 -23.44
N ALA A 855 -24.62 20.06 -22.47
CA ALA A 855 -25.60 19.29 -21.73
C ALA A 855 -26.30 20.09 -20.62
N ARG A 856 -25.63 21.11 -20.05
CA ARG A 856 -26.10 21.94 -18.92
C ARG A 856 -26.64 21.10 -17.74
N PRO A 857 -25.86 20.13 -17.22
CA PRO A 857 -26.33 19.27 -16.15
C PRO A 857 -26.70 20.08 -14.90
N ASP A 858 -27.39 19.43 -13.96
CA ASP A 858 -27.71 20.00 -12.65
C ASP A 858 -26.56 19.81 -11.66
N MET A 859 -25.61 18.91 -11.94
CA MET A 859 -24.35 18.77 -11.22
C MET A 859 -23.28 18.15 -12.12
N PHE A 860 -22.03 18.57 -11.95
CA PHE A 860 -20.88 17.98 -12.63
C PHE A 860 -19.88 17.45 -11.59
N ILE A 861 -19.53 16.17 -11.66
CA ILE A 861 -18.62 15.51 -10.71
C ILE A 861 -17.47 14.89 -11.48
N SER A 862 -16.25 15.35 -11.24
CA SER A 862 -15.04 14.72 -11.78
C SER A 862 -14.39 13.81 -10.77
N LEU A 863 -14.08 12.59 -11.18
CA LEU A 863 -13.48 11.55 -10.34
C LEU A 863 -12.01 11.38 -10.72
N HIS A 864 -11.14 11.66 -9.76
CA HIS A 864 -9.69 11.53 -9.83
C HIS A 864 -9.15 10.77 -8.60
N ALA A 865 -7.88 10.38 -8.66
CA ALA A 865 -7.13 9.91 -7.52
C ALA A 865 -5.72 10.52 -7.52
N ASN A 866 -5.28 10.91 -6.34
CA ASN A 866 -4.23 11.88 -6.14
C ASN A 866 -2.83 11.30 -6.40
N SER A 867 -1.86 12.18 -6.55
CA SER A 867 -0.44 11.87 -6.58
C SER A 867 0.37 13.06 -6.04
N MET A 868 1.63 12.83 -5.73
CA MET A 868 2.59 13.88 -5.36
C MET A 868 3.76 13.91 -6.34
N PRO A 869 4.55 15.01 -6.35
CA PRO A 869 5.82 15.05 -7.07
C PRO A 869 6.75 13.90 -6.69
N ASP A 870 7.56 13.43 -7.65
CA ASP A 870 8.44 12.27 -7.46
C ASP A 870 9.48 12.41 -6.35
N ASN A 871 9.79 13.61 -5.89
CA ASN A 871 10.77 13.85 -4.83
C ASN A 871 10.16 13.83 -3.41
N VAL A 872 8.90 13.41 -3.28
CA VAL A 872 8.15 13.35 -2.02
C VAL A 872 7.98 11.90 -1.56
N ASP A 873 8.05 11.64 -0.26
CA ASP A 873 7.76 10.32 0.31
C ASP A 873 6.24 10.06 0.35
N ILE A 874 5.69 9.64 -0.79
CA ILE A 874 4.25 9.43 -0.98
C ILE A 874 3.71 8.30 -0.07
N SER A 875 4.57 7.39 0.40
CA SER A 875 4.17 6.30 1.31
C SER A 875 3.63 6.81 2.65
N LYS A 876 3.98 8.05 3.02
CA LYS A 876 3.56 8.75 4.24
C LYS A 876 2.39 9.72 4.04
N ILE A 877 1.93 9.90 2.80
CA ILE A 877 0.85 10.82 2.46
C ILE A 877 -0.41 10.03 2.20
N ARG A 878 -1.52 10.50 2.78
CA ARG A 878 -2.81 9.84 2.73
C ARG A 878 -3.95 10.84 2.74
N GLY A 879 -5.06 10.49 2.11
CA GLY A 879 -6.34 11.13 2.38
C GLY A 879 -7.17 11.55 1.17
N PHE A 880 -8.44 11.76 1.49
CA PHE A 880 -9.49 12.16 0.58
C PHE A 880 -9.57 13.69 0.51
N SER A 881 -9.76 14.24 -0.69
CA SER A 881 -9.97 15.67 -0.88
C SER A 881 -11.00 15.97 -1.96
N VAL A 882 -11.65 17.13 -1.83
CA VAL A 882 -12.58 17.63 -2.84
C VAL A 882 -12.18 19.03 -3.25
N PHE A 883 -12.19 19.29 -4.55
CA PHE A 883 -11.80 20.56 -5.14
C PHE A 883 -12.98 21.20 -5.84
N TYR A 884 -13.17 22.50 -5.64
CA TYR A 884 -14.24 23.27 -6.25
C TYR A 884 -13.72 24.64 -6.68
N ARG A 885 -14.47 25.37 -7.49
CA ARG A 885 -14.11 26.75 -7.88
C ARG A 885 -15.18 27.75 -7.47
N GLU A 886 -16.39 27.55 -7.99
CA GLU A 886 -17.51 28.46 -7.76
C GLU A 886 -18.06 28.30 -6.34
N VAL A 887 -18.41 29.41 -5.70
CA VAL A 887 -18.84 29.43 -4.29
C VAL A 887 -20.10 28.58 -4.05
N PHE A 888 -21.03 28.52 -4.99
CA PHE A 888 -22.22 27.68 -4.92
C PHE A 888 -21.90 26.17 -5.01
N SER A 889 -20.70 25.79 -5.43
CA SER A 889 -20.27 24.38 -5.47
C SER A 889 -19.74 23.90 -4.12
N LYS A 890 -19.40 24.81 -3.20
CA LYS A 890 -18.83 24.47 -1.89
C LYS A 890 -19.76 23.59 -1.05
N PRO A 891 -21.08 23.87 -0.94
CA PRO A 891 -21.95 23.08 -0.07
C PRO A 891 -22.05 21.60 -0.48
N SER A 892 -22.23 21.30 -1.77
CA SER A 892 -22.24 19.91 -2.28
C SER A 892 -20.88 19.23 -2.13
N ALA A 893 -19.78 19.94 -2.46
CA ALA A 893 -18.42 19.44 -2.27
C ALA A 893 -18.12 19.10 -0.79
N GLN A 894 -18.55 19.97 0.13
CA GLN A 894 -18.37 19.79 1.57
C GLN A 894 -19.19 18.61 2.09
N LEU A 895 -20.44 18.47 1.65
CA LEU A 895 -21.30 17.37 2.06
C LEU A 895 -20.76 16.01 1.60
N VAL A 896 -20.27 15.92 0.37
CA VAL A 896 -19.60 14.71 -0.14
C VAL A 896 -18.36 14.40 0.68
N TYR A 897 -17.52 15.41 0.93
CA TYR A 897 -16.32 15.25 1.76
C TYR A 897 -16.66 14.74 3.17
N ASP A 898 -17.57 15.40 3.88
CA ASP A 898 -17.91 15.02 5.25
C ASP A 898 -18.53 13.62 5.32
N SER A 899 -19.37 13.27 4.34
CA SER A 899 -19.99 11.94 4.24
C SER A 899 -18.96 10.85 4.02
N VAL A 900 -17.99 11.07 3.13
CA VAL A 900 -16.92 10.09 2.85
C VAL A 900 -15.98 9.95 4.05
N ILE A 901 -15.52 11.07 4.64
CA ILE A 901 -14.67 11.03 5.83
C ILE A 901 -15.37 10.26 6.97
N SER A 902 -16.66 10.53 7.19
CA SER A 902 -17.45 9.88 8.24
C SER A 902 -17.64 8.37 8.00
N ALA A 903 -18.04 7.98 6.78
CA ALA A 903 -18.38 6.59 6.48
C ALA A 903 -17.17 5.67 6.31
N HIS A 904 -16.02 6.21 5.88
CA HIS A 904 -14.84 5.42 5.51
C HIS A 904 -13.64 5.60 6.44
N GLY A 905 -13.71 6.52 7.41
CA GLY A 905 -12.60 6.79 8.34
C GLY A 905 -11.33 7.29 7.64
N LYS A 906 -11.48 7.99 6.51
CA LYS A 906 -10.37 8.46 5.67
C LYS A 906 -9.57 9.57 6.34
N ASN A 907 -8.30 9.68 5.96
CA ASN A 907 -7.48 10.83 6.35
C ASN A 907 -8.00 12.10 5.68
N LYS A 908 -8.00 13.20 6.44
CA LYS A 908 -8.56 14.48 6.03
C LYS A 908 -7.57 15.25 5.17
N HIS A 909 -7.91 15.47 3.89
CA HIS A 909 -7.11 16.34 3.01
C HIS A 909 -7.88 17.58 2.50
N GLY A 910 -9.11 17.77 3.00
CA GLY A 910 -9.83 19.02 2.97
C GLY A 910 -10.65 19.29 1.70
N VAL A 911 -11.40 20.40 1.77
CA VAL A 911 -12.22 20.93 0.68
C VAL A 911 -11.59 22.23 0.20
N ASN A 912 -11.09 22.22 -1.03
CA ASN A 912 -10.10 23.20 -1.50
C ASN A 912 -10.62 23.99 -2.71
N LYS A 913 -10.52 25.32 -2.67
CA LYS A 913 -10.82 26.16 -3.85
C LYS A 913 -9.66 26.12 -4.84
N LYS A 914 -9.87 25.56 -6.04
CA LYS A 914 -8.86 25.46 -7.12
C LYS A 914 -9.48 25.71 -8.49
N ASN A 915 -8.68 26.28 -9.39
CA ASN A 915 -9.06 26.59 -10.77
C ASN A 915 -8.70 25.45 -11.75
N PHE A 916 -9.01 24.21 -11.36
CA PHE A 916 -8.86 23.06 -12.25
C PHE A 916 -9.82 23.17 -13.42
N TYR A 917 -9.44 22.64 -14.57
CA TYR A 917 -10.22 22.79 -15.79
C TYR A 917 -11.66 22.28 -15.56
N VAL A 918 -11.80 21.07 -15.02
CA VAL A 918 -13.09 20.40 -14.74
C VAL A 918 -13.91 20.99 -13.59
N THR A 919 -13.40 21.97 -12.83
CA THR A 919 -14.17 22.69 -11.79
C THR A 919 -14.68 24.05 -12.28
N ARG A 920 -14.41 24.43 -13.54
CA ARG A 920 -14.77 25.75 -14.09
C ARG A 920 -16.21 25.88 -14.56
N ASN A 921 -17.00 24.81 -14.56
CA ASN A 921 -18.41 24.86 -14.92
C ASN A 921 -19.12 25.92 -14.06
N THR A 922 -19.58 27.00 -14.67
CA THR A 922 -20.35 28.03 -13.97
C THR A 922 -21.84 27.72 -13.99
N TRP A 923 -22.30 26.89 -14.93
CA TRP A 923 -23.71 26.55 -15.13
C TRP A 923 -24.24 25.42 -14.23
N ALA A 924 -23.43 24.87 -13.32
CA ALA A 924 -23.86 23.83 -12.38
C ALA A 924 -22.89 23.73 -11.20
N PRO A 925 -23.30 23.25 -10.02
CA PRO A 925 -22.39 22.87 -8.96
C PRO A 925 -21.38 21.85 -9.51
N SER A 926 -20.09 22.17 -9.37
CA SER A 926 -19.01 21.44 -10.01
C SER A 926 -17.83 21.26 -9.07
N PHE A 927 -17.45 20.00 -8.88
CA PHE A 927 -16.34 19.64 -8.02
C PHE A 927 -15.61 18.40 -8.54
N LEU A 928 -14.34 18.31 -8.17
CA LEU A 928 -13.44 17.19 -8.45
C LEU A 928 -13.17 16.46 -7.14
N ILE A 929 -13.31 15.16 -7.14
CA ILE A 929 -12.98 14.27 -6.03
C ILE A 929 -11.60 13.66 -6.28
N GLU A 930 -10.68 13.83 -5.35
CA GLU A 930 -9.43 13.07 -5.28
C GLU A 930 -9.60 11.98 -4.22
N SER A 931 -9.77 10.74 -4.69
CA SER A 931 -10.27 9.65 -3.86
C SER A 931 -9.26 9.15 -2.82
N ASP A 932 -7.97 9.14 -3.15
CA ASP A 932 -6.78 8.90 -2.30
C ASP A 932 -5.53 8.92 -3.19
N PHE A 933 -4.31 8.67 -2.69
CA PHE A 933 -3.06 8.72 -3.45
C PHE A 933 -2.71 7.40 -4.16
N VAL A 934 -2.77 7.36 -5.49
CA VAL A 934 -2.48 6.18 -6.31
C VAL A 934 -1.06 5.61 -6.07
N PRO A 935 0.01 6.41 -5.90
CA PRO A 935 1.34 5.84 -5.67
C PRO A 935 1.58 5.35 -4.24
N ASN A 936 0.67 5.62 -3.30
CA ASN A 936 0.78 5.12 -1.93
C ASN A 936 0.38 3.63 -1.91
N PRO A 937 1.23 2.72 -1.37
CA PRO A 937 0.97 1.28 -1.46
C PRO A 937 -0.31 0.84 -0.73
N VAL A 938 -0.64 1.46 0.40
CA VAL A 938 -1.83 1.09 1.19
C VAL A 938 -3.09 1.67 0.59
N GLU A 939 -3.04 2.93 0.13
CA GLU A 939 -4.20 3.54 -0.50
C GLU A 939 -4.49 2.96 -1.87
N PHE A 940 -3.46 2.59 -2.64
CA PHE A 940 -3.65 1.88 -3.91
C PHE A 940 -4.38 0.55 -3.71
N GLU A 941 -4.07 -0.20 -2.64
CA GLU A 941 -4.79 -1.43 -2.33
C GLU A 941 -6.28 -1.20 -2.07
N TRP A 942 -6.63 -0.07 -1.43
CA TRP A 942 -8.01 0.33 -1.22
C TRP A 942 -8.67 0.84 -2.51
N LEU A 943 -7.98 1.71 -3.26
CA LEU A 943 -8.45 2.27 -4.52
C LEU A 943 -8.71 1.21 -5.58
N THR A 944 -7.99 0.08 -5.52
CA THR A 944 -8.17 -1.06 -6.44
C THR A 944 -9.10 -2.15 -5.89
N ASN A 945 -9.65 -1.98 -4.68
CA ASN A 945 -10.58 -2.94 -4.09
C ASN A 945 -12.01 -2.67 -4.55
N ASP A 946 -12.57 -3.62 -5.30
CA ASP A 946 -13.89 -3.51 -5.90
C ASP A 946 -15.02 -3.22 -4.88
N LYS A 947 -14.98 -3.87 -3.70
CA LYS A 947 -15.98 -3.69 -2.63
C LYS A 947 -15.87 -2.30 -1.99
N GLU A 948 -14.66 -1.78 -1.86
CA GLU A 948 -14.44 -0.46 -1.29
C GLU A 948 -14.86 0.64 -2.27
N GLN A 949 -14.64 0.46 -3.57
CA GLN A 949 -15.17 1.34 -4.59
C GLN A 949 -16.72 1.35 -4.61
N ASP A 950 -17.38 0.20 -4.44
CA ASP A 950 -18.85 0.13 -4.34
C ASP A 950 -19.37 0.93 -3.14
N LYS A 951 -18.74 0.77 -1.97
CA LYS A 951 -19.09 1.55 -0.77
C LYS A 951 -18.87 3.05 -1.00
N LEU A 952 -17.75 3.44 -1.61
CA LEU A 952 -17.45 4.85 -1.89
C LEU A 952 -18.52 5.45 -2.82
N ALA A 953 -18.84 4.77 -3.92
CA ALA A 953 -19.90 5.16 -4.84
C ALA A 953 -21.25 5.33 -4.13
N LYS A 954 -21.60 4.39 -3.24
CA LYS A 954 -22.83 4.49 -2.44
C LYS A 954 -22.84 5.72 -1.55
N THR A 955 -21.76 5.97 -0.82
CA THR A 955 -21.64 7.14 0.07
C THR A 955 -21.76 8.45 -0.70
N ILE A 956 -21.08 8.57 -1.84
CA ILE A 956 -21.18 9.76 -2.70
C ILE A 956 -22.61 9.95 -3.19
N SER A 957 -23.27 8.89 -3.67
CA SER A 957 -24.67 8.93 -4.09
C SER A 957 -25.61 9.39 -2.96
N THR A 958 -25.45 8.85 -1.75
CA THR A 958 -26.24 9.27 -0.58
C THR A 958 -26.01 10.75 -0.24
N ALA A 959 -24.77 11.23 -0.27
CA ALA A 959 -24.46 12.64 -0.03
C ALA A 959 -25.15 13.55 -1.06
N ILE A 960 -25.17 13.16 -2.34
CA ILE A 960 -25.86 13.89 -3.41
C ILE A 960 -27.37 13.91 -3.19
N VAL A 961 -27.97 12.78 -2.79
CA VAL A 961 -29.38 12.74 -2.40
C VAL A 961 -29.66 13.72 -1.26
N SER A 962 -28.85 13.69 -0.21
CA SER A 962 -28.99 14.61 0.93
C SER A 962 -28.83 16.08 0.53
N TYR A 963 -27.98 16.39 -0.47
CA TYR A 963 -27.82 17.75 -0.99
C TYR A 963 -29.11 18.28 -1.62
N TYR A 964 -29.78 17.47 -2.47
CA TYR A 964 -31.01 17.90 -3.15
C TYR A 964 -32.25 17.87 -2.25
N MET A 965 -32.23 17.10 -1.17
CA MET A 965 -33.33 17.01 -0.19
C MET A 965 -33.36 18.16 0.84
N GLN A 966 -32.27 18.94 0.96
CA GLN A 966 -32.21 20.18 1.75
C GLN A 966 -32.90 21.33 1.02
#